data_AF-A0A2V9B7Y4-F1
#
_entry.id   AF-A0A2V9B7Y4-F1
#
_cell.length_a   1.000
_cell.length_b   1.000
_cell.length_c   1.000
_cell.angle_alpha   90.00
_cell.angle_beta   90.00
_cell.angle_gamma   90.00
#
_symmetry.space_group_name_H-M   'P 1'
#
loop_
_entity.id
_entity.type
_entity.pdbx_description
1 polymer ?
#
loop_
_entity_poly.entity_id
_entity_poly.type
_entity_poly.pdbx_seq_one_letter_code
_entity_poly.pdbx_strand_id
1 'polypeptide(L)'
;MALVTTGGTNNFHGDLYEINRSALGESNDFFVKSAQLASGQPNHPPQLVHNVFGGSVGGPFMKDRFFFFFNYEGHRFADASSELRTIPTKSLRDGAVFYSCADTNSDKSNLDECPGGRTVTGASGATYTAPPGFFVLGPSDLKTMDPVGMGPSAVTMTYFNSFPLPNDTTTGDAFRDANGNIVGNYSGFRFAPASHNRDNWYIARLDYRLTSNGNHTLFWRGSARDDTDDLIAPFLPAGFVQGGVPQLTRFSPTKGFALGYTAVLRSNLVNNLRYGLTRQSSVIAGNSNQPWNFIRGINQGVNYSNAFNFPVHNIVDDLSWAKGKHTLGFGTNIRLVHNGSISQLSSFSSGTMNASWLSTAGIAGTGTAFDPPSGGFPAVDSSFANSYDFPVMGLIGMVSEVNAQYNFTLDTKTGAGTQINQGLPVQHHYALYEYELYAQDSWKVKPNFTFNYGVRYLLMTPPWETKGQEVAPYYLNSAGKKIFDLGTWFQGRGSSMQQGIPSNQDPLVSFDLAGRSSGRPDLWPNSSKNFAPRISFAYTPRINWLKPLFGEGDKTVIRAGFGMYYDHFGQGMLSSFTTSGGSFGLSSLLINPAGIEDESTSPRVTNMNVIPTTDNTGAAIFTPAPPAQFPQTFPSTLSTGGFCICWGLDSSIKSPYSYALDLSIQRELPGNMSLEIGYVGHLAHRLLMQDDLAMPKDLVDTRNGMDYFTAITTLAKIYRTGVPTDNVTSATLPTLDPKNGAAAVQFWTDMIQPANTFGGGAYAVFPATGTTFAGNKVFGCVSSTGPSSTTDPVQAVYDLFCPFSQNETTPLFFLDYGFGLFDVNDPTGNTTYTPTSGVNSFFSPQYSSLYAWRSMGFSHYHAGQITLRKRMSHGVRFDFNYTFSRSI
;
A
#
# COMPACT_ATOMS: atom_id res chain seq x y z
N MET A 1 -14.56 -24.44 -11.29
CA MET A 1 -15.81 -25.22 -11.36
C MET A 1 -16.68 -24.84 -10.16
N ALA A 2 -18.00 -24.76 -10.32
CA ALA A 2 -18.92 -24.52 -9.19
C ALA A 2 -19.34 -25.87 -8.61
N LEU A 3 -18.94 -26.20 -7.38
CA LEU A 3 -19.27 -27.47 -6.76
C LEU A 3 -20.70 -27.42 -6.20
N VAL A 4 -21.63 -28.14 -6.81
CA VAL A 4 -23.06 -28.17 -6.41
C VAL A 4 -23.32 -29.47 -5.63
N THR A 5 -23.65 -29.36 -4.35
CA THR A 5 -24.13 -30.51 -3.58
C THR A 5 -25.54 -30.88 -4.04
N THR A 6 -25.77 -32.10 -4.49
CA THR A 6 -27.10 -32.60 -4.84
C THR A 6 -27.88 -33.02 -3.59
N GLY A 7 -29.21 -32.85 -3.60
CA GLY A 7 -30.07 -33.41 -2.55
C GLY A 7 -30.09 -34.95 -2.59
N GLY A 8 -30.34 -35.56 -1.43
CA GLY A 8 -30.35 -37.02 -1.29
C GLY A 8 -31.37 -37.76 -2.16
N THR A 9 -30.99 -38.95 -2.65
CA THR A 9 -31.87 -39.84 -3.44
C THR A 9 -31.89 -41.26 -2.85
N ASN A 10 -32.89 -42.07 -3.24
CA ASN A 10 -33.01 -43.46 -2.79
C ASN A 10 -32.07 -44.44 -3.51
N ASN A 11 -31.31 -43.96 -4.49
CA ASN A 11 -30.40 -44.78 -5.28
C ASN A 11 -28.96 -44.34 -5.00
N PHE A 12 -28.04 -45.29 -5.00
CA PHE A 12 -26.62 -44.97 -4.99
C PHE A 12 -26.22 -44.45 -6.36
N HIS A 13 -25.48 -43.33 -6.37
CA HIS A 13 -24.86 -42.79 -7.57
C HIS A 13 -23.53 -42.15 -7.21
N GLY A 14 -22.63 -42.08 -8.18
CA GLY A 14 -21.31 -41.48 -8.02
C GLY A 14 -20.58 -41.37 -9.34
N ASP A 15 -19.47 -40.66 -9.31
CA ASP A 15 -18.61 -40.39 -10.46
C ASP A 15 -17.15 -40.36 -10.01
N LEU A 16 -16.26 -40.67 -10.94
CA LEU A 16 -14.81 -40.54 -10.82
C LEU A 16 -14.30 -39.89 -12.10
N TYR A 17 -13.31 -39.02 -11.97
CA TYR A 17 -12.69 -38.36 -13.12
C TYR A 17 -11.22 -38.04 -12.84
N GLU A 18 -10.45 -37.94 -13.93
CA GLU A 18 -9.06 -37.49 -13.93
C GLU A 18 -8.81 -36.66 -15.20
N ILE A 19 -8.12 -35.54 -15.04
CA ILE A 19 -7.73 -34.62 -16.11
C ILE A 19 -6.23 -34.36 -15.93
N ASN A 20 -5.43 -34.72 -16.93
CA ASN A 20 -4.00 -34.44 -16.99
C ASN A 20 -3.71 -33.43 -18.11
N ARG A 21 -2.89 -32.42 -17.81
CA ARG A 21 -2.19 -31.57 -18.77
C ARG A 21 -0.71 -31.62 -18.46
N SER A 22 0.13 -31.76 -19.47
CA SER A 22 1.58 -31.77 -19.33
C SER A 22 2.22 -30.84 -20.35
N ALA A 23 3.53 -30.59 -20.20
CA ALA A 23 4.33 -29.82 -21.15
C ALA A 23 4.54 -30.52 -22.51
N LEU A 24 3.92 -31.68 -22.76
CA LEU A 24 4.03 -32.38 -24.05
C LEU A 24 3.43 -31.53 -25.18
N GLY A 25 4.30 -31.07 -26.09
CA GLY A 25 3.90 -30.25 -27.23
C GLY A 25 3.79 -28.75 -26.95
N GLU A 26 4.14 -28.29 -25.74
CA GLU A 26 4.19 -26.87 -25.40
C GLU A 26 5.46 -26.21 -25.95
N SER A 27 5.30 -25.02 -26.54
CA SER A 27 6.44 -24.19 -26.95
C SER A 27 7.07 -23.50 -25.75
N ASN A 28 8.38 -23.26 -25.79
CA ASN A 28 9.03 -22.45 -24.78
C ASN A 28 8.54 -20.99 -24.83
N ASP A 29 8.52 -20.33 -23.68
CA ASP A 29 8.26 -18.90 -23.57
C ASP A 29 9.33 -18.11 -24.33
N PHE A 30 8.94 -17.03 -25.01
CA PHE A 30 9.84 -16.25 -25.85
C PHE A 30 11.04 -15.69 -25.07
N PHE A 31 10.79 -15.13 -23.89
CA PHE A 31 11.83 -14.47 -23.12
C PHE A 31 12.73 -15.50 -22.43
N VAL A 32 12.15 -16.57 -21.88
CA VAL A 32 12.93 -17.68 -21.28
C VAL A 32 13.82 -18.34 -22.33
N LYS A 33 13.28 -18.61 -23.53
CA LYS A 33 14.05 -19.14 -24.66
C LYS A 33 15.20 -18.22 -25.04
N SER A 34 14.93 -16.91 -25.17
CA SER A 34 15.97 -15.93 -25.51
C SER A 34 17.11 -15.93 -24.49
N ALA A 35 16.77 -15.92 -23.19
CA ALA A 35 17.73 -15.94 -22.10
C ALA A 35 18.52 -17.27 -22.00
N GLN A 36 17.86 -18.42 -22.21
CA GLN A 36 18.52 -19.73 -22.28
C GLN A 36 19.54 -19.78 -23.41
N LEU A 37 19.15 -19.38 -24.62
CA LEU A 37 20.05 -19.36 -25.77
C LEU A 37 21.20 -18.38 -25.58
N ALA A 38 20.95 -17.20 -24.99
CA ALA A 38 21.98 -16.22 -24.68
C ALA A 38 22.99 -16.70 -23.62
N SER A 39 22.60 -17.67 -22.77
CA SER A 39 23.45 -18.26 -21.73
C SER A 39 24.00 -19.65 -22.10
N GLY A 40 23.84 -20.08 -23.36
CA GLY A 40 24.28 -21.39 -23.84
C GLY A 40 23.51 -22.58 -23.24
N GLN A 41 22.36 -22.33 -22.61
CA GLN A 41 21.48 -23.35 -22.05
C GLN A 41 20.59 -23.96 -23.13
N PRO A 42 20.15 -25.22 -22.96
CA PRO A 42 19.20 -25.84 -23.89
C PRO A 42 17.86 -25.11 -23.87
N ASN A 43 17.23 -25.01 -25.05
CA ASN A 43 15.86 -24.51 -25.20
C ASN A 43 14.88 -25.51 -24.56
N HIS A 44 14.48 -25.25 -23.32
CA HIS A 44 13.57 -26.10 -22.56
C HIS A 44 12.32 -25.32 -22.16
N PRO A 45 11.11 -25.80 -22.53
CA PRO A 45 9.86 -25.12 -22.15
C PRO A 45 9.69 -25.10 -20.62
N PRO A 46 8.99 -24.09 -20.07
CA PRO A 46 8.70 -24.03 -18.65
C PRO A 46 7.94 -25.28 -18.18
N GLN A 47 8.13 -25.64 -16.91
CA GLN A 47 7.39 -26.74 -16.32
C GLN A 47 5.88 -26.46 -16.35
N LEU A 48 5.11 -27.47 -16.78
CA LEU A 48 3.65 -27.42 -16.80
C LEU A 48 3.13 -28.83 -16.55
N VAL A 49 2.53 -29.04 -15.38
CA VAL A 49 1.85 -30.28 -15.02
C VAL A 49 0.60 -29.94 -14.24
N HIS A 50 -0.57 -30.20 -14.82
CA HIS A 50 -1.85 -30.11 -14.12
C HIS A 50 -2.48 -31.50 -14.00
N ASN A 51 -2.59 -32.01 -12.77
CA ASN A 51 -3.39 -33.19 -12.48
C ASN A 51 -4.57 -32.79 -11.61
N VAL A 52 -5.78 -32.93 -12.15
CA VAL A 52 -7.03 -32.75 -11.41
C VAL A 52 -7.74 -34.10 -11.37
N PHE A 53 -7.99 -34.63 -10.18
CA PHE A 53 -8.70 -35.88 -10.01
C PHE A 53 -9.72 -35.74 -8.88
N GLY A 54 -10.80 -36.50 -8.97
CA GLY A 54 -11.83 -36.43 -7.95
C GLY A 54 -12.94 -37.41 -8.19
N GLY A 55 -13.91 -37.35 -7.29
CA GLY A 55 -15.12 -38.13 -7.41
C GLY A 55 -16.16 -37.75 -6.38
N SER A 56 -17.39 -38.18 -6.64
CA SER A 56 -18.50 -38.02 -5.72
C SER A 56 -19.25 -39.33 -5.52
N VAL A 57 -19.89 -39.47 -4.37
CA VAL A 57 -20.79 -40.56 -4.05
C VAL A 57 -21.94 -40.06 -3.19
N GLY A 58 -23.16 -40.50 -3.49
CA GLY A 58 -24.35 -40.19 -2.71
C GLY A 58 -25.35 -41.33 -2.72
N GLY A 59 -26.23 -41.34 -1.72
CA GLY A 59 -27.26 -42.36 -1.57
C GLY A 59 -27.97 -42.31 -0.22
N PRO A 60 -28.86 -43.28 0.06
CA PRO A 60 -29.59 -43.34 1.32
C PRO A 60 -28.82 -44.14 2.39
N PHE A 61 -28.75 -43.61 3.62
CA PHE A 61 -28.57 -44.44 4.82
C PHE A 61 -29.88 -45.13 5.21
N MET A 62 -31.00 -44.42 5.04
CA MET A 62 -32.35 -44.93 5.22
C MET A 62 -33.22 -44.39 4.10
N LYS A 63 -33.80 -45.28 3.28
CA LYS A 63 -34.68 -44.88 2.18
C LYS A 63 -35.77 -43.95 2.67
N ASP A 64 -36.08 -42.94 1.86
CA ASP A 64 -37.07 -41.88 2.07
C ASP A 64 -36.83 -40.96 3.27
N ARG A 65 -35.80 -41.20 4.10
CA ARG A 65 -35.62 -40.53 5.38
C ARG A 65 -34.23 -39.94 5.62
N PHE A 66 -33.15 -40.67 5.34
CA PHE A 66 -31.79 -40.24 5.67
C PHE A 66 -30.83 -40.49 4.51
N PHE A 67 -30.17 -39.42 4.05
CA PHE A 67 -29.33 -39.44 2.86
C PHE A 67 -27.95 -38.84 3.14
N PHE A 68 -26.96 -39.25 2.35
CA PHE A 68 -25.61 -38.71 2.38
C PHE A 68 -25.11 -38.35 0.98
N PHE A 69 -24.14 -37.45 0.98
CA PHE A 69 -23.33 -37.09 -0.17
C PHE A 69 -21.90 -36.81 0.30
N PHE A 70 -20.91 -37.33 -0.42
CA PHE A 70 -19.50 -37.07 -0.20
C PHE A 70 -18.82 -36.78 -1.53
N ASN A 71 -17.92 -35.80 -1.54
CA ASN A 71 -17.10 -35.47 -2.68
C ASN A 71 -15.67 -35.16 -2.22
N TYR A 72 -14.71 -35.60 -3.03
CA TYR A 72 -13.31 -35.29 -2.92
C TYR A 72 -12.79 -34.80 -4.27
N GLU A 73 -11.98 -33.75 -4.25
CA GLU A 73 -11.26 -33.24 -5.41
C GLU A 73 -9.83 -32.87 -4.99
N GLY A 74 -8.85 -33.34 -5.76
CA GLY A 74 -7.42 -33.14 -5.53
C GLY A 74 -6.77 -32.52 -6.76
N HIS A 75 -6.03 -31.43 -6.56
CA HIS A 75 -5.24 -30.79 -7.61
C HIS A 75 -3.75 -30.95 -7.29
N ARG A 76 -2.94 -31.30 -8.29
CA ARG A 76 -1.47 -31.30 -8.22
C ARG A 76 -0.96 -30.51 -9.40
N PHE A 77 -0.60 -29.27 -9.15
CA PHE A 77 -0.08 -28.36 -10.15
C PHE A 77 1.41 -28.12 -9.93
N ALA A 78 2.16 -28.09 -11.02
CA ALA A 78 3.53 -27.63 -11.05
C ALA A 78 3.72 -26.79 -12.31
N ASP A 79 3.71 -25.48 -12.12
CA ASP A 79 3.73 -24.50 -13.21
C ASP A 79 4.90 -23.55 -13.03
N ALA A 80 5.60 -23.27 -14.11
CA ALA A 80 6.66 -22.28 -14.14
C ALA A 80 6.31 -21.13 -15.08
N SER A 81 6.54 -19.91 -14.62
CA SER A 81 6.41 -18.68 -15.40
C SER A 81 7.76 -17.99 -15.53
N SER A 82 7.92 -17.16 -16.56
CA SER A 82 9.11 -16.33 -16.70
C SER A 82 9.21 -15.35 -15.51
N GLU A 83 10.25 -15.51 -14.70
CA GLU A 83 10.62 -14.59 -13.63
C GLU A 83 11.88 -13.82 -14.03
N LEU A 84 11.90 -12.53 -13.74
CA LEU A 84 13.06 -11.67 -13.93
C LEU A 84 13.51 -11.12 -12.59
N ARG A 85 14.81 -11.21 -12.31
CA ARG A 85 15.44 -10.64 -11.11
C ARG A 85 16.55 -9.69 -11.53
N THR A 86 16.52 -8.46 -11.06
CA THR A 86 17.66 -7.54 -11.21
C THR A 86 18.71 -7.92 -10.18
N ILE A 87 19.91 -8.25 -10.66
CA ILE A 87 21.01 -8.81 -9.86
C ILE A 87 22.35 -8.16 -10.25
N PRO A 88 23.41 -8.29 -9.43
CA PRO A 88 24.74 -7.77 -9.76
C PRO A 88 25.33 -8.41 -11.03
N THR A 89 25.97 -7.61 -11.88
CA THR A 89 26.76 -8.10 -13.02
C THR A 89 28.06 -8.76 -12.55
N LYS A 90 28.78 -9.41 -13.48
CA LYS A 90 30.11 -9.95 -13.21
C LYS A 90 31.11 -8.86 -12.83
N SER A 91 31.07 -7.71 -13.49
CA SER A 91 31.95 -6.57 -13.19
C SER A 91 31.74 -6.03 -11.78
N LEU A 92 30.49 -5.81 -11.36
CA LEU A 92 30.21 -5.31 -10.02
C LEU A 92 30.62 -6.30 -8.92
N ARG A 93 30.41 -7.60 -9.17
CA ARG A 93 30.89 -8.70 -8.29
C ARG A 93 32.41 -8.77 -8.15
N ASP A 94 33.12 -8.08 -9.04
CA ASP A 94 34.57 -7.98 -9.05
C ASP A 94 35.07 -6.58 -8.64
N GLY A 95 34.15 -5.73 -8.18
CA GLY A 95 34.41 -4.37 -7.70
C GLY A 95 34.69 -3.35 -8.81
N ALA A 96 34.29 -3.64 -10.05
CA ALA A 96 34.33 -2.69 -11.16
C ALA A 96 32.96 -2.05 -11.37
N VAL A 97 32.87 -0.73 -11.22
CA VAL A 97 31.64 0.06 -11.37
C VAL A 97 31.69 0.84 -12.67
N PHE A 98 30.63 0.71 -13.48
CA PHE A 98 30.49 1.43 -14.74
C PHE A 98 29.54 2.61 -14.58
N TYR A 99 29.77 3.69 -15.32
CA TYR A 99 28.80 4.78 -15.42
C TYR A 99 28.86 5.47 -16.78
N SER A 100 27.72 6.04 -17.20
CA SER A 100 27.66 6.92 -18.37
C SER A 100 28.22 8.28 -17.99
N CYS A 101 29.13 8.82 -18.80
CA CYS A 101 29.69 10.14 -18.54
C CYS A 101 28.71 11.24 -18.94
N ALA A 102 28.74 12.37 -18.23
CA ALA A 102 28.03 13.57 -18.66
C ALA A 102 28.64 14.07 -19.98
N ASP A 103 27.79 14.36 -20.98
CA ASP A 103 28.25 15.03 -22.20
C ASP A 103 28.15 16.55 -22.01
N THR A 104 29.23 17.27 -22.30
CA THR A 104 29.24 18.74 -22.30
C THR A 104 28.57 19.33 -23.55
N ASN A 105 28.26 18.52 -24.57
CA ASN A 105 27.51 18.91 -25.75
C ASN A 105 26.10 18.32 -25.75
N SER A 106 25.09 19.15 -26.05
CA SER A 106 23.67 18.77 -26.09
C SER A 106 23.29 17.75 -27.19
N ASP A 107 24.24 17.34 -28.04
CA ASP A 107 24.00 16.51 -29.22
C ASP A 107 24.46 15.04 -29.09
N LYS A 108 25.01 14.62 -27.93
CA LYS A 108 25.44 13.22 -27.61
C LYS A 108 26.33 12.54 -28.67
N SER A 109 26.92 13.30 -29.58
CA SER A 109 27.59 12.82 -30.79
C SER A 109 29.11 12.94 -30.71
N ASN A 110 29.65 13.64 -29.70
CA ASN A 110 31.08 13.88 -29.53
C ASN A 110 31.54 13.48 -28.12
N LEU A 111 32.02 12.24 -27.99
CA LEU A 111 32.35 11.58 -26.71
C LEU A 111 33.72 11.99 -26.14
N ASP A 112 34.11 13.26 -26.25
CA ASP A 112 35.48 13.75 -25.98
C ASP A 112 35.95 13.51 -24.53
N GLU A 113 35.05 13.57 -23.53
CA GLU A 113 35.40 13.29 -22.13
C GLU A 113 35.54 11.79 -21.82
N CYS A 114 34.87 10.93 -22.60
CA CYS A 114 34.88 9.47 -22.42
C CYS A 114 34.97 8.74 -23.77
N PRO A 115 36.15 8.76 -24.43
CA PRO A 115 36.34 8.11 -25.73
C PRO A 115 36.27 6.57 -25.65
N GLY A 116 36.15 5.99 -24.46
CA GLY A 116 36.27 4.56 -24.20
C GLY A 116 37.74 4.10 -24.09
N GLY A 117 37.95 2.84 -23.75
CA GLY A 117 39.27 2.19 -23.70
C GLY A 117 39.98 2.21 -22.33
N ARG A 118 39.47 2.95 -21.34
CA ARG A 118 39.96 2.83 -19.96
C ARG A 118 39.76 1.41 -19.47
N THR A 119 40.79 0.86 -18.84
CA THR A 119 40.82 -0.52 -18.37
C THR A 119 41.18 -0.59 -16.90
N VAL A 120 40.44 -1.39 -16.13
CA VAL A 120 40.68 -1.63 -14.69
C VAL A 120 40.78 -3.12 -14.38
N THR A 121 41.49 -3.46 -13.32
CA THR A 121 41.62 -4.84 -12.83
C THR A 121 40.71 -5.03 -11.62
N GLY A 122 39.79 -5.99 -11.71
CA GLY A 122 38.89 -6.37 -10.61
C GLY A 122 39.58 -7.24 -9.56
N ALA A 123 38.87 -7.53 -8.46
CA ALA A 123 39.38 -8.27 -7.31
C ALA A 123 39.87 -9.70 -7.65
N SER A 124 39.31 -10.32 -8.68
CA SER A 124 39.66 -11.65 -9.20
C SER A 124 40.88 -11.64 -10.12
N GLY A 125 41.40 -10.46 -10.48
CA GLY A 125 42.42 -10.27 -11.50
C GLY A 125 41.87 -10.16 -12.92
N ALA A 126 40.55 -10.26 -13.12
CA ALA A 126 39.93 -10.04 -14.41
C ALA A 126 40.01 -8.55 -14.83
N THR A 127 40.04 -8.32 -16.14
CA THR A 127 40.21 -7.01 -16.73
C THR A 127 38.89 -6.52 -17.34
N TYR A 128 38.52 -5.27 -17.06
CA TYR A 128 37.28 -4.66 -17.55
C TYR A 128 37.59 -3.35 -18.27
N THR A 129 37.09 -3.22 -19.49
CA THR A 129 37.33 -2.06 -20.36
C THR A 129 36.03 -1.31 -20.65
N ALA A 130 36.03 0.01 -20.48
CA ALA A 130 34.87 0.85 -20.76
C ALA A 130 34.69 1.08 -22.28
N PRO A 131 33.47 0.94 -22.83
CA PRO A 131 33.17 1.35 -24.19
C PRO A 131 33.08 2.88 -24.31
N PRO A 132 33.04 3.44 -25.53
CA PRO A 132 32.81 4.87 -25.74
C PRO A 132 31.53 5.36 -25.03
N GLY A 133 31.60 6.52 -24.40
CA GLY A 133 30.52 7.15 -23.61
C GLY A 133 30.37 6.63 -22.18
N PHE A 134 31.10 5.57 -21.81
CA PHE A 134 31.15 5.05 -20.46
C PHE A 134 32.54 5.20 -19.85
N PHE A 135 32.57 5.19 -18.53
CA PHE A 135 33.78 5.06 -17.74
C PHE A 135 33.68 3.87 -16.78
N VAL A 136 34.82 3.40 -16.28
CA VAL A 136 34.89 2.30 -15.32
C VAL A 136 35.86 2.63 -14.19
N LEU A 137 35.41 2.45 -12.96
CA LEU A 137 36.21 2.57 -11.73
C LEU A 137 36.50 1.18 -11.18
N GLY A 138 37.77 0.91 -10.89
CA GLY A 138 38.20 -0.36 -10.28
C GLY A 138 38.22 -0.31 -8.75
N PRO A 139 38.45 -1.45 -8.08
CA PRO A 139 38.59 -1.52 -6.62
C PRO A 139 39.65 -0.56 -6.05
N SER A 140 40.75 -0.34 -6.79
CA SER A 140 41.80 0.60 -6.38
C SER A 140 41.35 2.06 -6.46
N ASP A 141 40.63 2.43 -7.52
CA ASP A 141 40.10 3.80 -7.70
C ASP A 141 39.10 4.10 -6.58
N LEU A 142 38.17 3.18 -6.34
CA LEU A 142 37.18 3.29 -5.28
C LEU A 142 37.81 3.35 -3.89
N LYS A 143 38.90 2.61 -3.65
CA LYS A 143 39.64 2.70 -2.38
C LYS A 143 40.33 4.05 -2.20
N THR A 144 40.83 4.65 -3.28
CA THR A 144 41.42 6.01 -3.23
C THR A 144 40.36 7.08 -3.01
N MET A 145 39.16 6.90 -3.57
CA MET A 145 38.00 7.77 -3.36
C MET A 145 37.32 7.57 -1.99
N ASP A 146 37.65 6.49 -1.28
CA ASP A 146 37.04 6.13 -0.01
C ASP A 146 37.63 6.95 1.15
N PRO A 147 36.82 7.76 1.87
CA PRO A 147 37.31 8.59 2.97
C PRO A 147 37.81 7.75 4.16
N VAL A 148 37.35 6.51 4.31
CA VAL A 148 37.83 5.57 5.34
C VAL A 148 38.87 4.57 4.80
N GLY A 149 39.22 4.67 3.51
CA GLY A 149 40.31 3.92 2.88
C GLY A 149 40.13 2.39 2.83
N MET A 150 38.92 1.86 3.00
CA MET A 150 38.65 0.42 3.00
C MET A 150 38.45 -0.12 1.57
N GLY A 151 37.74 0.64 0.73
CA GLY A 151 37.31 0.21 -0.61
C GLY A 151 36.10 -0.73 -0.57
N PRO A 152 35.90 -1.55 -1.63
CA PRO A 152 34.77 -2.49 -1.72
C PRO A 152 34.64 -3.44 -0.52
N SER A 153 33.42 -3.62 -0.02
CA SER A 153 33.13 -4.49 1.12
C SER A 153 33.23 -5.97 0.77
N ALA A 154 34.04 -6.72 1.51
CA ALA A 154 34.15 -8.17 1.37
C ALA A 154 32.82 -8.90 1.65
N VAL A 155 31.99 -8.36 2.54
CA VAL A 155 30.68 -8.92 2.90
C VAL A 155 29.70 -8.78 1.74
N THR A 156 29.58 -7.57 1.18
CA THR A 156 28.73 -7.32 0.01
C THR A 156 29.22 -8.14 -1.18
N MET A 157 30.53 -8.18 -1.42
CA MET A 157 31.13 -8.95 -2.52
C MET A 157 30.83 -10.44 -2.39
N THR A 158 30.89 -11.00 -1.18
CA THR A 158 30.49 -12.40 -0.93
C THR A 158 29.01 -12.61 -1.26
N TYR A 159 28.14 -11.68 -0.87
CA TYR A 159 26.72 -11.75 -1.19
C TYR A 159 26.45 -11.61 -2.69
N PHE A 160 27.09 -10.69 -3.40
CA PHE A 160 26.98 -10.53 -4.85
C PHE A 160 27.43 -11.79 -5.61
N ASN A 161 28.48 -12.46 -5.13
CA ASN A 161 28.96 -13.71 -5.69
C ASN A 161 28.03 -14.90 -5.45
N SER A 162 27.01 -14.77 -4.58
CA SER A 162 26.01 -15.81 -4.35
C SER A 162 24.90 -15.88 -5.40
N PHE A 163 24.80 -14.90 -6.30
CA PHE A 163 23.82 -14.86 -7.38
C PHE A 163 24.30 -15.65 -8.62
N PRO A 164 23.39 -16.17 -9.47
CA PRO A 164 23.75 -16.63 -10.82
C PRO A 164 24.23 -15.45 -11.69
N LEU A 165 25.01 -15.67 -12.74
CA LEU A 165 25.36 -14.59 -13.68
C LEU A 165 24.11 -14.13 -14.45
N PRO A 166 23.98 -12.83 -14.77
CA PRO A 166 22.85 -12.32 -15.55
C PRO A 166 22.82 -12.92 -16.96
N ASN A 167 21.63 -13.00 -17.54
CA ASN A 167 21.38 -13.53 -18.90
C ASN A 167 20.40 -12.68 -19.71
N ASP A 168 19.95 -11.54 -19.17
CA ASP A 168 18.93 -10.65 -19.74
C ASP A 168 19.32 -9.19 -19.47
N THR A 169 19.33 -8.34 -20.50
CA THR A 169 19.72 -6.92 -20.40
C THR A 169 18.53 -5.96 -20.49
N THR A 170 17.31 -6.44 -20.32
CA THR A 170 16.08 -5.60 -20.37
C THR A 170 15.85 -4.82 -19.09
N THR A 171 16.55 -5.17 -18.00
CA THR A 171 16.57 -4.43 -16.74
C THR A 171 17.99 -4.17 -16.26
N GLY A 172 18.11 -3.20 -15.35
CA GLY A 172 19.39 -2.71 -14.88
C GLY A 172 20.03 -1.76 -15.89
N ASP A 173 21.32 -1.54 -15.71
CA ASP A 173 22.13 -0.59 -16.49
C ASP A 173 23.19 -1.28 -17.34
N ALA A 174 23.18 -2.61 -17.36
CA ALA A 174 24.17 -3.39 -18.06
C ALA A 174 23.99 -3.38 -19.58
N PHE A 175 25.12 -3.42 -20.28
CA PHE A 175 25.23 -3.52 -21.72
C PHE A 175 26.13 -4.72 -22.09
N ARG A 176 26.29 -4.99 -23.39
CA ARG A 176 27.20 -6.03 -23.87
C ARG A 176 28.53 -5.43 -24.30
N ASP A 177 29.64 -5.99 -23.80
CA ASP A 177 30.99 -5.61 -24.26
C ASP A 177 31.26 -6.10 -25.70
N ALA A 178 32.44 -5.77 -26.24
CA ALA A 178 32.86 -6.19 -27.58
C ALA A 178 32.95 -7.72 -27.75
N ASN A 179 33.04 -8.47 -26.64
CA ASN A 179 33.07 -9.93 -26.62
C ASN A 179 31.67 -10.53 -26.36
N GLY A 180 30.63 -9.69 -26.29
CA GLY A 180 29.25 -10.09 -26.03
C GLY A 180 28.90 -10.36 -24.56
N ASN A 181 29.82 -10.14 -23.62
CA ASN A 181 29.59 -10.35 -22.19
C ASN A 181 28.72 -9.23 -21.61
N ILE A 182 27.83 -9.59 -20.69
CA ILE A 182 27.02 -8.60 -19.94
C ILE A 182 27.91 -7.93 -18.88
N VAL A 183 28.15 -6.63 -19.05
CA VAL A 183 28.96 -5.77 -18.19
C VAL A 183 28.16 -4.52 -17.81
N GLY A 184 28.52 -3.85 -16.72
CA GLY A 184 27.72 -2.78 -16.11
C GLY A 184 27.65 -2.96 -14.60
N ASN A 185 26.58 -2.51 -13.93
CA ASN A 185 26.45 -2.70 -12.49
C ASN A 185 25.38 -3.74 -12.15
N TYR A 186 24.16 -3.53 -12.64
CA TYR A 186 23.02 -4.42 -12.42
C TYR A 186 22.43 -4.89 -13.74
N SER A 187 21.92 -6.12 -13.76
CA SER A 187 21.32 -6.71 -14.95
C SER A 187 20.28 -7.76 -14.61
N GLY A 188 19.46 -8.14 -15.59
CA GLY A 188 18.44 -9.14 -15.44
C GLY A 188 18.99 -10.57 -15.42
N PHE A 189 18.46 -11.37 -14.50
CA PHE A 189 18.49 -12.81 -14.55
C PHE A 189 17.09 -13.35 -14.74
N ARG A 190 16.85 -13.90 -15.93
CA ARG A 190 15.59 -14.51 -16.33
C ARG A 190 15.68 -16.03 -16.22
N PHE A 191 14.69 -16.60 -15.54
CA PHE A 191 14.53 -18.04 -15.39
C PHE A 191 13.05 -18.38 -15.21
N ALA A 192 12.73 -19.67 -15.20
CA ALA A 192 11.36 -20.15 -15.00
C ALA A 192 11.31 -21.11 -13.80
N PRO A 193 11.25 -20.60 -12.55
CA PRO A 193 11.07 -21.45 -11.39
C PRO A 193 9.67 -22.06 -11.38
N ALA A 194 9.55 -23.31 -10.97
CA ALA A 194 8.26 -23.95 -10.78
C ALA A 194 7.69 -23.63 -9.40
N SER A 195 6.41 -23.23 -9.37
CA SER A 195 5.58 -23.20 -8.19
C SER A 195 4.76 -24.47 -8.11
N HIS A 196 4.62 -25.02 -6.90
CA HIS A 196 3.86 -26.24 -6.66
C HIS A 196 2.59 -25.93 -5.89
N ASN A 197 1.46 -26.38 -6.41
CA ASN A 197 0.18 -26.32 -5.69
C ASN A 197 -0.36 -27.73 -5.48
N ARG A 198 -0.75 -27.99 -4.24
CA ARG A 198 -1.36 -29.22 -3.78
C ARG A 198 -2.65 -28.86 -3.06
N ASP A 199 -3.75 -28.97 -3.78
CA ASP A 199 -5.07 -28.65 -3.22
C ASP A 199 -5.85 -29.93 -2.92
N ASN A 200 -6.61 -29.91 -1.84
CA ASN A 200 -7.48 -31.02 -1.46
C ASN A 200 -8.76 -30.47 -0.86
N TRP A 201 -9.87 -30.71 -1.54
CA TRP A 201 -11.19 -30.27 -1.10
C TRP A 201 -12.08 -31.47 -0.80
N TYR A 202 -12.75 -31.40 0.34
CA TYR A 202 -13.66 -32.41 0.81
C TYR A 202 -14.99 -31.75 1.14
N ILE A 203 -16.09 -32.27 0.63
CA ILE A 203 -17.44 -31.86 1.03
C ILE A 203 -18.25 -33.08 1.40
N ALA A 204 -18.85 -33.03 2.58
CA ALA A 204 -19.81 -34.02 3.05
C ALA A 204 -21.13 -33.33 3.36
N ARG A 205 -22.25 -33.98 3.04
CA ARG A 205 -23.59 -33.53 3.35
C ARG A 205 -24.42 -34.70 3.85
N LEU A 206 -25.26 -34.42 4.84
CA LEU A 206 -26.25 -35.33 5.40
C LEU A 206 -27.60 -34.63 5.38
N ASP A 207 -28.63 -35.28 4.87
CA ASP A 207 -30.00 -34.76 4.83
C ASP A 207 -30.93 -35.74 5.55
N TYR A 208 -31.69 -35.25 6.53
CA TYR A 208 -32.59 -36.05 7.34
C TYR A 208 -34.00 -35.47 7.37
N ARG A 209 -35.00 -36.25 6.98
CA ARG A 209 -36.41 -35.92 7.13
C ARG A 209 -36.90 -36.41 8.50
N LEU A 210 -37.10 -35.48 9.43
CA LEU A 210 -37.60 -35.77 10.78
C LEU A 210 -39.02 -36.35 10.72
N THR A 211 -39.85 -35.84 9.82
CA THR A 211 -41.21 -36.32 9.57
C THR A 211 -41.32 -36.98 8.21
N SER A 212 -42.13 -38.04 8.11
CA SER A 212 -42.34 -38.79 6.85
C SER A 212 -42.94 -37.93 5.73
N ASN A 213 -43.71 -36.90 6.08
CA ASN A 213 -44.29 -35.94 5.14
C ASN A 213 -43.31 -34.84 4.69
N GLY A 214 -42.08 -34.79 5.23
CA GLY A 214 -41.07 -33.80 4.85
C GLY A 214 -41.30 -32.38 5.38
N ASN A 215 -42.28 -32.16 6.27
CA ASN A 215 -42.51 -30.84 6.87
C ASN A 215 -41.35 -30.38 7.75
N HIS A 216 -40.60 -31.33 8.36
CA HIS A 216 -39.45 -31.04 9.18
C HIS A 216 -38.22 -31.73 8.60
N THR A 217 -37.23 -30.93 8.21
CA THR A 217 -35.99 -31.45 7.62
C THR A 217 -34.78 -30.83 8.30
N LEU A 218 -33.79 -31.66 8.59
CA LEU A 218 -32.46 -31.27 9.03
C LEU A 218 -31.47 -31.52 7.91
N PHE A 219 -30.48 -30.64 7.79
CA PHE A 219 -29.29 -30.95 7.03
C PHE A 219 -28.04 -30.61 7.83
N TRP A 220 -26.99 -31.38 7.61
CA TRP A 220 -25.63 -31.05 7.99
C TRP A 220 -24.75 -31.00 6.75
N ARG A 221 -23.81 -30.07 6.70
CA ARG A 221 -22.78 -29.99 5.67
C ARG A 221 -21.44 -29.69 6.32
N GLY A 222 -20.45 -30.55 6.08
CA GLY A 222 -19.04 -30.30 6.40
C GLY A 222 -18.27 -30.01 5.12
N SER A 223 -17.32 -29.09 5.19
CA SER A 223 -16.33 -28.87 4.14
C SER A 223 -14.94 -28.73 4.75
N ALA A 224 -13.94 -29.33 4.15
CA ALA A 224 -12.55 -29.18 4.53
C ALA A 224 -11.70 -28.88 3.30
N ARG A 225 -10.66 -28.07 3.51
CA ARG A 225 -9.69 -27.65 2.52
C ARG A 225 -8.32 -27.79 3.15
N ASP A 226 -7.43 -28.54 2.51
CA ASP A 226 -6.05 -28.78 2.94
C ASP A 226 -5.11 -28.46 1.77
N ASP A 227 -4.96 -27.16 1.53
CA ASP A 227 -4.21 -26.65 0.38
C ASP A 227 -2.82 -26.22 0.80
N THR A 228 -1.85 -26.55 -0.03
CA THR A 228 -0.46 -26.10 0.09
C THR A 228 -0.04 -25.52 -1.24
N ASP A 229 0.36 -24.25 -1.27
CA ASP A 229 0.73 -23.56 -2.51
C ASP A 229 1.95 -22.67 -2.32
N ASP A 230 2.83 -22.68 -3.31
CA ASP A 230 3.98 -21.77 -3.39
C ASP A 230 3.49 -20.39 -3.86
N LEU A 231 3.17 -19.51 -2.91
CA LEU A 231 2.70 -18.14 -3.18
C LEU A 231 3.72 -17.33 -3.97
N ILE A 232 5.00 -17.51 -3.63
CA ILE A 232 6.11 -16.89 -4.33
C ILE A 232 7.13 -17.97 -4.63
N ALA A 233 7.37 -18.17 -5.93
CA ALA A 233 8.35 -19.10 -6.45
C ALA A 233 9.75 -18.86 -5.85
N PRO A 234 10.65 -19.85 -5.88
CA PRO A 234 12.02 -19.69 -5.41
C PRO A 234 12.69 -18.43 -5.94
N PHE A 235 13.41 -17.73 -5.08
CA PHE A 235 14.05 -16.45 -5.42
C PHE A 235 15.10 -16.64 -6.53
N LEU A 236 15.89 -17.71 -6.40
CA LEU A 236 16.91 -18.15 -7.34
C LEU A 236 16.78 -19.66 -7.62
N PRO A 237 17.43 -20.19 -8.68
CA PRO A 237 17.51 -21.61 -8.93
C PRO A 237 18.17 -22.38 -7.77
N ALA A 238 17.90 -23.69 -7.68
CA ALA A 238 18.56 -24.55 -6.72
C ALA A 238 20.10 -24.50 -6.90
N GLY A 239 20.84 -24.48 -5.79
CA GLY A 239 22.31 -24.38 -5.78
C GLY A 239 22.86 -22.97 -5.52
N PHE A 240 22.00 -21.95 -5.51
CA PHE A 240 22.36 -20.59 -5.07
C PHE A 240 21.86 -20.30 -3.65
N VAL A 241 22.42 -19.28 -2.99
CA VAL A 241 21.92 -18.83 -1.68
C VAL A 241 20.47 -18.37 -1.81
N GLN A 242 19.60 -18.81 -0.90
CA GLN A 242 18.14 -18.61 -0.99
C GLN A 242 17.51 -19.21 -2.27
N GLY A 243 18.21 -20.15 -2.92
CA GLY A 243 17.78 -20.80 -4.14
C GLY A 243 17.11 -22.15 -3.94
N GLY A 244 16.20 -22.52 -4.84
CA GLY A 244 15.55 -23.84 -4.87
C GLY A 244 14.47 -24.08 -3.81
N VAL A 245 14.27 -23.14 -2.87
CA VAL A 245 13.15 -23.15 -1.92
C VAL A 245 12.20 -21.99 -2.24
N PRO A 246 10.87 -22.19 -2.20
CA PRO A 246 9.91 -21.11 -2.36
C PRO A 246 10.17 -20.00 -1.35
N GLN A 247 9.94 -18.76 -1.77
CA GLN A 247 10.10 -17.61 -0.88
C GLN A 247 8.97 -17.52 0.15
N LEU A 248 7.76 -17.85 -0.30
CA LEU A 248 6.57 -17.95 0.52
C LEU A 248 5.82 -19.23 0.15
N THR A 249 5.55 -20.08 1.14
CA THR A 249 4.67 -21.24 1.00
C THR A 249 3.47 -21.05 1.90
N ARG A 250 2.26 -21.17 1.35
CA ARG A 250 1.01 -21.12 2.11
C ARG A 250 0.51 -22.51 2.41
N PHE A 251 0.07 -22.71 3.66
CA PHE A 251 -0.72 -23.84 4.09
C PHE A 251 -2.07 -23.36 4.61
N SER A 252 -3.17 -23.82 4.00
CA SER A 252 -4.52 -23.34 4.29
C SER A 252 -5.48 -24.45 4.75
N PRO A 253 -5.49 -24.82 6.05
CA PRO A 253 -6.36 -25.86 6.62
C PRO A 253 -7.76 -25.30 6.96
N THR A 254 -8.45 -24.75 5.96
CA THR A 254 -9.75 -24.09 6.14
C THR A 254 -10.88 -25.11 6.29
N LYS A 255 -11.79 -24.87 7.23
CA LYS A 255 -12.90 -25.77 7.53
C LYS A 255 -14.22 -25.02 7.55
N GLY A 256 -15.27 -25.68 7.08
CA GLY A 256 -16.63 -25.17 7.08
C GLY A 256 -17.59 -26.21 7.66
N PHE A 257 -18.57 -25.72 8.40
CA PHE A 257 -19.62 -26.50 9.02
C PHE A 257 -20.92 -25.73 8.88
N ALA A 258 -21.99 -26.40 8.45
CA ALA A 258 -23.32 -25.83 8.43
C ALA A 258 -24.33 -26.85 8.92
N LEU A 259 -25.21 -26.42 9.81
CA LEU A 259 -26.39 -27.15 10.25
C LEU A 259 -27.60 -26.30 9.90
N GLY A 260 -28.65 -26.92 9.36
CA GLY A 260 -29.90 -26.21 9.14
C GLY A 260 -31.11 -27.05 9.43
N TYR A 261 -32.17 -26.36 9.84
CA TYR A 261 -33.47 -26.91 10.18
C TYR A 261 -34.54 -26.12 9.44
N THR A 262 -35.34 -26.79 8.63
CA THR A 262 -36.49 -26.20 7.95
C THR A 262 -37.77 -26.82 8.48
N ALA A 263 -38.71 -25.98 8.89
CA ALA A 263 -39.99 -26.36 9.44
C ALA A 263 -41.13 -25.70 8.66
N VAL A 264 -41.94 -26.52 8.00
CA VAL A 264 -43.23 -26.14 7.41
C VAL A 264 -44.28 -26.28 8.52
N LEU A 265 -44.46 -25.20 9.28
CA LEU A 265 -45.36 -25.15 10.44
C LEU A 265 -46.84 -25.18 10.02
N ARG A 266 -47.14 -24.54 8.87
CA ARG A 266 -48.46 -24.55 8.20
C ARG A 266 -48.23 -24.52 6.69
N SER A 267 -49.28 -24.76 5.89
CA SER A 267 -49.20 -24.65 4.42
C SER A 267 -48.77 -23.27 3.91
N ASN A 268 -48.80 -22.25 4.77
CA ASN A 268 -48.45 -20.87 4.48
C ASN A 268 -47.43 -20.26 5.46
N LEU A 269 -46.81 -21.07 6.33
CA LEU A 269 -45.85 -20.61 7.34
C LEU A 269 -44.64 -21.53 7.37
N VAL A 270 -43.48 -21.01 6.98
CA VAL A 270 -42.22 -21.75 6.90
C VAL A 270 -41.15 -21.02 7.69
N ASN A 271 -40.43 -21.73 8.56
CA ASN A 271 -39.26 -21.23 9.27
C ASN A 271 -38.01 -22.00 8.81
N ASN A 272 -36.89 -21.29 8.68
CA ASN A 272 -35.59 -21.84 8.32
C ASN A 272 -34.51 -21.29 9.25
N LEU A 273 -34.03 -22.15 10.15
CA LEU A 273 -32.93 -21.84 11.07
C LEU A 273 -31.64 -22.47 10.53
N ARG A 274 -30.55 -21.70 10.52
CA ARG A 274 -29.23 -22.16 10.09
C ARG A 274 -28.16 -21.69 11.05
N TYR A 275 -27.23 -22.58 11.36
CA TYR A 275 -25.99 -22.27 12.03
C TYR A 275 -24.83 -22.65 11.11
N GLY A 276 -23.92 -21.71 10.87
CA GLY A 276 -22.68 -21.92 10.13
C GLY A 276 -21.48 -21.61 11.01
N LEU A 277 -20.44 -22.43 10.90
CA LEU A 277 -19.08 -22.12 11.35
C LEU A 277 -18.17 -22.18 10.13
N THR A 278 -17.59 -21.05 9.76
CA THR A 278 -16.50 -21.00 8.78
C THR A 278 -15.22 -20.68 9.54
N ARG A 279 -14.27 -21.60 9.58
CA ARG A 279 -12.93 -21.39 10.13
C ARG A 279 -11.95 -21.27 8.99
N GLN A 280 -11.68 -20.05 8.57
CA GLN A 280 -10.60 -19.78 7.63
C GLN A 280 -9.28 -19.80 8.39
N SER A 281 -8.28 -20.51 7.87
CA SER A 281 -6.95 -20.54 8.46
C SER A 281 -5.92 -20.55 7.34
N SER A 282 -4.86 -19.78 7.53
CA SER A 282 -3.75 -19.69 6.59
C SER A 282 -2.47 -19.50 7.38
N VAL A 283 -1.45 -20.29 7.06
CA VAL A 283 -0.07 -20.10 7.50
C VAL A 283 0.73 -19.79 6.25
N ILE A 284 1.42 -18.67 6.23
CA ILE A 284 2.36 -18.29 5.19
C ILE A 284 3.74 -18.42 5.83
N ALA A 285 4.49 -19.42 5.40
CA ALA A 285 5.87 -19.62 5.83
C ALA A 285 6.80 -18.82 4.91
N GLY A 286 7.57 -17.92 5.50
CA GLY A 286 8.63 -17.19 4.82
C GLY A 286 9.97 -17.94 4.87
N ASN A 287 10.86 -17.58 3.95
CA ASN A 287 12.18 -18.20 3.83
C ASN A 287 13.27 -17.57 4.73
N SER A 288 12.92 -16.56 5.55
CA SER A 288 13.84 -15.91 6.49
C SER A 288 13.25 -15.79 7.90
N ASN A 289 14.15 -15.75 8.88
CA ASN A 289 13.86 -15.46 10.29
C ASN A 289 14.96 -14.60 10.93
N GLN A 290 15.70 -13.83 10.13
CA GLN A 290 16.81 -12.98 10.56
C GLN A 290 16.63 -11.54 10.10
N PRO A 291 17.21 -10.55 10.80
CA PRO A 291 17.33 -9.18 10.31
C PRO A 291 18.08 -9.14 8.97
N TRP A 292 17.94 -8.06 8.21
CA TRP A 292 18.59 -7.94 6.91
C TRP A 292 19.04 -6.51 6.57
N ASN A 293 20.24 -6.39 6.01
CA ASN A 293 20.75 -5.17 5.37
C ASN A 293 20.42 -5.22 3.86
N PHE A 294 19.48 -4.40 3.41
CA PHE A 294 19.05 -4.32 2.03
C PHE A 294 20.01 -3.49 1.17
N ILE A 295 20.15 -3.90 -0.09
CA ILE A 295 20.95 -3.24 -1.11
C ILE A 295 19.99 -2.70 -2.16
N ARG A 296 19.97 -1.37 -2.32
CA ARG A 296 19.14 -0.71 -3.32
C ARG A 296 19.53 -1.13 -4.74
N GLY A 297 18.52 -1.28 -5.60
CA GLY A 297 18.69 -1.53 -7.03
C GLY A 297 18.79 -3.00 -7.46
N ILE A 298 18.83 -3.94 -6.51
CA ILE A 298 18.72 -5.39 -6.79
C ILE A 298 17.52 -5.99 -6.08
N ASN A 299 17.02 -7.11 -6.61
CA ASN A 299 16.05 -7.92 -5.88
C ASN A 299 16.75 -8.76 -4.81
N GLN A 300 16.08 -8.97 -3.69
CA GLN A 300 16.55 -9.80 -2.58
C GLN A 300 15.37 -10.60 -2.01
N GLY A 301 15.51 -11.91 -1.90
CA GLY A 301 14.40 -12.81 -1.55
C GLY A 301 14.24 -13.02 -0.06
N VAL A 302 14.04 -11.98 0.73
CA VAL A 302 13.88 -12.08 2.20
C VAL A 302 12.41 -11.91 2.58
N ASN A 303 11.77 -12.99 3.03
CA ASN A 303 10.36 -12.97 3.42
C ASN A 303 10.16 -13.62 4.79
N TYR A 304 9.29 -13.03 5.62
CA TYR A 304 9.00 -13.51 6.97
C TYR A 304 7.64 -14.21 7.07
N SER A 305 7.48 -15.07 8.07
CA SER A 305 6.26 -15.85 8.24
C SER A 305 5.15 -15.05 8.91
N ASN A 306 3.91 -15.35 8.54
CA ASN A 306 2.71 -14.91 9.24
C ASN A 306 1.60 -15.95 9.12
N ALA A 307 0.69 -15.96 10.09
CA ALA A 307 -0.41 -16.89 10.14
C ALA A 307 -1.65 -16.22 10.72
N PHE A 308 -2.81 -16.70 10.31
CA PHE A 308 -4.08 -16.28 10.89
C PHE A 308 -5.08 -17.42 10.98
N ASN A 309 -6.06 -17.23 11.85
CA ASN A 309 -7.23 -18.07 12.00
C ASN A 309 -8.46 -17.20 12.28
N PHE A 310 -9.43 -17.22 11.36
CA PHE A 310 -10.69 -16.47 11.43
C PHE A 310 -11.89 -17.43 11.51
N PRO A 311 -12.32 -17.83 12.73
CA PRO A 311 -13.60 -18.47 12.92
C PRO A 311 -14.75 -17.45 12.88
N VAL A 312 -15.74 -17.73 12.03
CA VAL A 312 -16.99 -16.98 11.89
C VAL A 312 -18.14 -17.91 12.26
N HIS A 313 -18.80 -17.59 13.36
CA HIS A 313 -20.08 -18.21 13.71
C HIS A 313 -21.19 -17.36 13.10
N ASN A 314 -22.08 -17.98 12.34
CA ASN A 314 -23.19 -17.31 11.68
C ASN A 314 -24.50 -18.01 12.03
N ILE A 315 -25.42 -17.30 12.67
CA ILE A 315 -26.75 -17.81 13.03
C ILE A 315 -27.77 -17.02 12.23
N VAL A 316 -28.52 -17.71 11.38
CA VAL A 316 -29.53 -17.09 10.52
C VAL A 316 -30.88 -17.77 10.77
N ASP A 317 -31.91 -16.96 10.99
CA ASP A 317 -33.29 -17.41 11.06
C ASP A 317 -34.14 -16.63 10.07
N ASP A 318 -34.89 -17.34 9.23
CA ASP A 318 -35.80 -16.75 8.25
C ASP A 318 -37.21 -17.34 8.42
N LEU A 319 -38.19 -16.48 8.70
CA LEU A 319 -39.61 -16.83 8.79
C LEU A 319 -40.37 -16.22 7.61
N SER A 320 -41.06 -17.05 6.84
CA SER A 320 -41.94 -16.64 5.75
C SER A 320 -43.39 -17.00 6.06
N TRP A 321 -44.29 -16.01 5.99
CA TRP A 321 -45.71 -16.17 6.27
C TRP A 321 -46.58 -15.56 5.17
N ALA A 322 -47.21 -16.42 4.37
CA ALA A 322 -48.20 -16.00 3.38
C ALA A 322 -49.58 -15.87 4.04
N LYS A 323 -50.08 -14.64 4.22
CA LYS A 323 -51.38 -14.36 4.83
C LYS A 323 -52.24 -13.51 3.90
N GLY A 324 -53.17 -14.16 3.19
CA GLY A 324 -54.06 -13.49 2.26
C GLY A 324 -53.29 -12.84 1.11
N LYS A 325 -53.34 -11.51 1.02
CA LYS A 325 -52.63 -10.72 0.00
C LYS A 325 -51.19 -10.37 0.39
N HIS A 326 -50.74 -10.76 1.57
CA HIS A 326 -49.43 -10.42 2.13
C HIS A 326 -48.52 -11.64 2.16
N THR A 327 -47.24 -11.41 1.90
CA THR A 327 -46.17 -12.39 2.13
C THR A 327 -45.16 -11.73 3.05
N LEU A 328 -45.33 -11.96 4.34
CA LEU A 328 -44.51 -11.38 5.38
C LEU A 328 -43.22 -12.18 5.52
N GLY A 329 -42.10 -11.47 5.65
CA GLY A 329 -40.79 -12.04 5.92
C GLY A 329 -40.18 -11.39 7.15
N PHE A 330 -39.71 -12.21 8.08
CA PHE A 330 -38.95 -11.77 9.24
C PHE A 330 -37.66 -12.56 9.30
N GLY A 331 -36.59 -11.95 9.77
CA GLY A 331 -35.38 -12.72 10.00
C GLY A 331 -34.32 -12.02 10.82
N THR A 332 -33.39 -12.83 11.27
CA THR A 332 -32.25 -12.49 12.11
C THR A 332 -31.00 -13.04 11.46
N ASN A 333 -29.91 -12.28 11.52
CA ASN A 333 -28.58 -12.76 11.19
C ASN A 333 -27.60 -12.26 12.25
N ILE A 334 -26.97 -13.18 12.96
CA ILE A 334 -25.96 -12.90 13.99
C ILE A 334 -24.64 -13.46 13.50
N ARG A 335 -23.64 -12.58 13.34
CA ARG A 335 -22.27 -12.96 12.98
C ARG A 335 -21.33 -12.64 14.12
N LEU A 336 -20.64 -13.67 14.62
CA LEU A 336 -19.59 -13.55 15.62
C LEU A 336 -18.27 -13.94 14.96
N VAL A 337 -17.45 -12.93 14.68
CA VAL A 337 -16.16 -13.08 14.02
C VAL A 337 -15.07 -12.94 15.07
N HIS A 338 -14.13 -13.88 15.07
CA HIS A 338 -12.86 -13.72 15.78
C HIS A 338 -11.71 -13.85 14.78
N ASN A 339 -10.60 -13.23 15.10
CA ASN A 339 -9.37 -13.26 14.34
C ASN A 339 -8.19 -13.45 15.29
N GLY A 340 -7.54 -14.61 15.25
CA GLY A 340 -6.24 -14.78 15.86
C GLY A 340 -5.16 -14.68 14.78
N SER A 341 -4.23 -13.76 14.92
CA SER A 341 -3.07 -13.64 14.03
C SER A 341 -1.76 -13.76 14.79
N ILE A 342 -0.75 -14.28 14.12
CA ILE A 342 0.63 -14.42 14.57
C ILE A 342 1.51 -13.96 13.41
N SER A 343 2.33 -12.94 13.60
CA SER A 343 3.08 -12.32 12.50
C SER A 343 4.52 -12.04 12.89
N GLN A 344 5.47 -12.36 12.01
CA GLN A 344 6.87 -11.95 12.12
C GLN A 344 7.22 -10.79 11.16
N LEU A 345 6.23 -10.25 10.44
CA LEU A 345 6.45 -9.19 9.44
C LEU A 345 7.02 -7.91 10.06
N SER A 346 6.65 -7.61 11.30
CA SER A 346 7.15 -6.48 12.09
C SER A 346 8.05 -6.94 13.23
N SER A 347 8.75 -8.07 13.11
CA SER A 347 9.60 -8.63 14.17
C SER A 347 11.10 -8.38 13.96
N PHE A 348 11.50 -7.71 12.88
CA PHE A 348 12.90 -7.52 12.53
C PHE A 348 13.20 -6.06 12.19
N SER A 349 14.26 -5.52 12.79
CA SER A 349 14.92 -4.32 12.30
C SER A 349 15.62 -4.60 10.97
N SER A 350 15.85 -3.56 10.19
CA SER A 350 16.58 -3.64 8.92
C SER A 350 17.52 -2.47 8.74
N GLY A 351 18.52 -2.64 7.90
CA GLY A 351 19.36 -1.56 7.39
C GLY A 351 19.21 -1.48 5.89
N THR A 352 19.46 -0.32 5.30
CA THR A 352 19.40 -0.12 3.85
C THR A 352 20.61 0.67 3.39
N MET A 353 21.26 0.18 2.33
CA MET A 353 22.34 0.90 1.65
C MET A 353 21.72 1.89 0.66
N ASN A 354 21.43 3.10 1.16
CA ASN A 354 20.56 4.06 0.49
C ASN A 354 21.27 5.41 0.25
N ALA A 355 21.69 5.66 -0.99
CA ALA A 355 22.32 6.93 -1.36
C ALA A 355 21.42 8.14 -1.13
N SER A 356 20.09 7.99 -1.28
CA SER A 356 19.13 9.06 -1.04
C SER A 356 19.00 9.44 0.44
N TRP A 357 19.56 8.64 1.35
CA TRP A 357 19.56 8.91 2.79
C TRP A 357 20.81 9.67 3.26
N LEU A 358 21.81 9.82 2.38
CA LEU A 358 23.01 10.60 2.67
C LEU A 358 22.68 12.10 2.75
N SER A 359 23.55 12.89 3.38
CA SER A 359 23.48 14.35 3.52
C SER A 359 23.28 15.09 2.19
N THR A 360 23.78 14.51 1.11
CA THR A 360 23.71 15.02 -0.26
C THR A 360 22.56 14.44 -1.09
N ALA A 361 21.77 13.52 -0.51
CA ALA A 361 20.71 12.76 -1.19
C ALA A 361 21.17 12.00 -2.47
N GLY A 362 22.46 11.71 -2.60
CA GLY A 362 23.09 11.04 -3.74
C GLY A 362 24.61 11.19 -3.72
N ILE A 363 25.32 10.55 -4.64
CA ILE A 363 26.79 10.63 -4.76
C ILE A 363 27.16 11.38 -6.05
N ALA A 364 26.61 10.95 -7.19
CA ALA A 364 26.90 11.49 -8.52
C ALA A 364 26.56 12.99 -8.64
N GLY A 365 27.52 13.76 -9.18
CA GLY A 365 27.31 15.18 -9.51
C GLY A 365 27.24 16.09 -8.27
N THR A 366 27.69 15.60 -7.13
CA THR A 366 27.60 16.34 -5.88
C THR A 366 28.96 16.94 -5.49
N GLY A 367 30.09 16.34 -5.85
CA GLY A 367 31.45 16.74 -5.46
C GLY A 367 31.97 16.13 -4.14
N THR A 368 31.33 15.11 -3.56
CA THR A 368 31.79 14.42 -2.33
C THR A 368 32.65 13.21 -2.66
N ALA A 369 33.12 12.52 -1.62
CA ALA A 369 33.74 11.23 -1.78
C ALA A 369 32.87 10.27 -2.60
N PHE A 370 33.52 9.42 -3.37
CA PHE A 370 32.91 8.57 -4.40
C PHE A 370 32.24 9.28 -5.59
N ASP A 371 32.09 10.61 -5.62
CA ASP A 371 31.73 11.31 -6.86
C ASP A 371 32.92 11.30 -7.83
N PRO A 372 32.81 10.79 -9.06
CA PRO A 372 33.98 10.63 -9.94
C PRO A 372 34.86 11.89 -10.13
N PRO A 373 34.31 13.11 -10.29
CA PRO A 373 35.12 14.33 -10.36
C PRO A 373 36.00 14.59 -9.12
N SER A 374 35.56 14.20 -7.92
CA SER A 374 36.37 14.36 -6.70
C SER A 374 37.58 13.43 -6.68
N GLY A 375 37.49 12.29 -7.39
CA GLY A 375 38.59 11.36 -7.65
C GLY A 375 39.46 11.70 -8.87
N GLY A 376 39.16 12.80 -9.58
CA GLY A 376 39.85 13.17 -10.82
C GLY A 376 39.37 12.40 -12.06
N PHE A 377 38.13 11.90 -12.05
CA PHE A 377 37.50 11.15 -13.14
C PHE A 377 36.35 11.96 -13.79
N PRO A 378 35.94 11.62 -15.02
CA PRO A 378 34.83 12.31 -15.71
C PRO A 378 33.52 12.26 -14.94
N ALA A 379 32.69 13.30 -15.03
CA ALA A 379 31.42 13.39 -14.31
C ALA A 379 30.39 12.36 -14.79
N VAL A 380 29.46 11.97 -13.91
CA VAL A 380 28.35 11.05 -14.24
C VAL A 380 27.22 11.83 -14.93
N ASP A 381 26.61 11.27 -15.98
CA ASP A 381 25.40 11.82 -16.61
C ASP A 381 24.27 11.86 -15.57
N SER A 382 23.56 12.99 -15.47
CA SER A 382 22.50 13.17 -14.47
C SER A 382 21.36 12.15 -14.61
N SER A 383 21.10 11.64 -15.82
CA SER A 383 20.13 10.56 -16.04
C SER A 383 20.61 9.19 -15.53
N PHE A 384 21.91 9.06 -15.24
CA PHE A 384 22.54 7.84 -14.74
C PHE A 384 22.87 7.89 -13.24
N ALA A 385 22.61 8.99 -12.54
CA ALA A 385 22.99 9.18 -11.14
C ALA A 385 22.59 8.01 -10.22
N ASN A 386 21.31 7.61 -10.24
CA ASN A 386 20.82 6.46 -9.45
C ASN A 386 21.47 5.11 -9.84
N SER A 387 21.79 4.94 -11.12
CA SER A 387 22.46 3.75 -11.65
C SER A 387 23.95 3.71 -11.29
N TYR A 388 24.53 4.80 -10.83
CA TYR A 388 25.86 4.83 -10.24
C TYR A 388 25.81 4.72 -8.70
N ASP A 389 24.97 5.54 -8.08
CA ASP A 389 24.90 5.72 -6.63
C ASP A 389 24.54 4.43 -5.88
N PHE A 390 23.51 3.70 -6.29
CA PHE A 390 23.09 2.49 -5.57
C PHE A 390 24.09 1.33 -5.70
N PRO A 391 24.70 1.05 -6.87
CA PRO A 391 25.81 0.13 -6.96
C PRO A 391 27.00 0.49 -6.09
N VAL A 392 27.39 1.78 -6.03
CA VAL A 392 28.50 2.23 -5.17
C VAL A 392 28.15 2.01 -3.69
N MET A 393 26.98 2.46 -3.24
CA MET A 393 26.51 2.22 -1.86
C MET A 393 26.51 0.74 -1.50
N GLY A 394 25.99 -0.10 -2.40
CA GLY A 394 25.95 -1.55 -2.26
C GLY A 394 27.36 -2.14 -2.15
N LEU A 395 28.19 -1.89 -3.15
CA LEU A 395 29.55 -2.44 -3.29
C LEU A 395 30.44 -2.06 -2.12
N ILE A 396 30.42 -0.78 -1.73
CA ILE A 396 31.17 -0.28 -0.57
C ILE A 396 30.56 -0.76 0.74
N GLY A 397 29.26 -1.08 0.75
CA GLY A 397 28.56 -1.63 1.91
C GLY A 397 28.15 -0.56 2.92
N MET A 398 27.83 0.65 2.47
CA MET A 398 27.42 1.77 3.32
C MET A 398 25.97 1.62 3.77
N VAL A 399 25.72 1.45 5.07
CA VAL A 399 24.36 1.38 5.63
C VAL A 399 23.99 2.75 6.19
N SER A 400 23.35 3.58 5.38
CA SER A 400 22.96 4.95 5.72
C SER A 400 21.58 5.04 6.38
N GLU A 401 20.70 4.08 6.13
CA GLU A 401 19.32 4.02 6.67
C GLU A 401 19.16 2.81 7.57
N VAL A 402 18.61 3.01 8.77
CA VAL A 402 18.38 1.99 9.79
C VAL A 402 16.95 2.12 10.31
N ASN A 403 16.22 1.02 10.18
CA ASN A 403 14.85 0.83 10.62
C ASN A 403 14.85 -0.03 11.89
N ALA A 404 14.66 0.59 13.05
CA ALA A 404 14.59 -0.05 14.36
C ALA A 404 13.14 -0.44 14.71
N GLN A 405 12.89 -1.75 14.81
CA GLN A 405 11.56 -2.31 15.08
C GLN A 405 11.45 -2.80 16.53
N TYR A 406 10.44 -2.33 17.25
CA TYR A 406 10.17 -2.70 18.64
C TYR A 406 8.72 -3.13 18.82
N ASN A 407 8.50 -4.23 19.52
CA ASN A 407 7.17 -4.71 19.86
C ASN A 407 7.06 -4.98 21.36
N PHE A 408 5.88 -4.78 21.92
CA PHE A 408 5.62 -4.94 23.34
C PHE A 408 4.32 -5.73 23.57
N THR A 409 4.25 -6.44 24.69
CA THR A 409 2.98 -6.88 25.28
C THR A 409 2.63 -5.97 26.45
N LEU A 410 1.38 -5.59 26.59
CA LEU A 410 0.91 -4.61 27.59
C LEU A 410 0.15 -5.27 28.73
N ASP A 411 0.39 -4.80 29.95
CA ASP A 411 -0.51 -4.99 31.10
C ASP A 411 -1.70 -4.03 30.95
N THR A 412 -2.90 -4.59 30.81
CA THR A 412 -4.12 -3.82 30.50
C THR A 412 -4.58 -2.91 31.63
N LYS A 413 -4.11 -3.14 32.88
CA LYS A 413 -4.46 -2.36 34.06
C LYS A 413 -3.47 -1.24 34.30
N THR A 414 -2.17 -1.53 34.24
CA THR A 414 -1.11 -0.59 34.62
C THR A 414 -0.56 0.20 33.44
N GLY A 415 -0.75 -0.27 32.20
CA GLY A 415 -0.12 0.33 31.02
C GLY A 415 1.36 -0.02 30.86
N ALA A 416 1.92 -0.86 31.74
CA ALA A 416 3.30 -1.32 31.63
C ALA A 416 3.47 -2.28 30.46
N GLY A 417 4.49 -2.06 29.64
CA GLY A 417 4.88 -2.91 28.52
C GLY A 417 6.00 -3.87 28.89
N THR A 418 6.02 -5.05 28.28
CA THR A 418 7.15 -5.98 28.26
C THR A 418 7.60 -6.14 26.83
N GLN A 419 8.87 -5.84 26.55
CA GLN A 419 9.41 -5.93 25.20
C GLN A 419 9.41 -7.37 24.70
N ILE A 420 8.94 -7.57 23.47
CA ILE A 420 9.07 -8.81 22.72
C ILE A 420 10.42 -8.78 22.02
N ASN A 421 11.26 -9.78 22.29
CA ASN A 421 12.58 -9.88 21.65
C ASN A 421 12.45 -9.98 20.12
N GLN A 422 13.39 -9.35 19.42
CA GLN A 422 13.46 -9.38 17.96
C GLN A 422 13.45 -10.83 17.44
N GLY A 423 12.70 -11.06 16.36
CA GLY A 423 12.48 -12.36 15.74
C GLY A 423 11.33 -13.20 16.31
N LEU A 424 10.84 -12.89 17.52
CA LEU A 424 9.62 -13.52 18.04
C LEU A 424 8.37 -12.91 17.39
N PRO A 425 7.33 -13.72 17.13
CA PRO A 425 6.13 -13.22 16.46
C PRO A 425 5.27 -12.35 17.37
N VAL A 426 4.66 -11.33 16.78
CA VAL A 426 3.60 -10.51 17.40
C VAL A 426 2.26 -11.22 17.24
N GLN A 427 1.44 -11.22 18.29
CA GLN A 427 0.13 -11.88 18.29
C GLN A 427 -0.99 -10.87 18.53
N HIS A 428 -2.08 -11.00 17.77
CA HIS A 428 -3.29 -10.21 17.99
C HIS A 428 -4.53 -11.11 17.99
N HIS A 429 -5.50 -10.75 18.83
CA HIS A 429 -6.78 -11.46 18.94
C HIS A 429 -7.96 -10.50 18.79
N TYR A 430 -8.39 -10.23 17.56
CA TYR A 430 -9.54 -9.36 17.34
C TYR A 430 -10.87 -10.11 17.40
N ALA A 431 -11.92 -9.41 17.79
CA ALA A 431 -13.30 -9.85 17.63
C ALA A 431 -14.16 -8.75 16.98
N LEU A 432 -15.20 -9.16 16.25
CA LEU A 432 -16.18 -8.29 15.61
C LEU A 432 -17.54 -8.98 15.66
N TYR A 433 -18.53 -8.30 16.24
CA TYR A 433 -19.90 -8.80 16.33
C TYR A 433 -20.86 -7.95 15.53
N GLU A 434 -21.75 -8.64 14.81
CA GLU A 434 -22.78 -8.05 13.97
C GLU A 434 -24.13 -8.69 14.27
N TYR A 435 -25.14 -7.83 14.38
CA TYR A 435 -26.52 -8.25 14.60
C TYR A 435 -27.41 -7.58 13.57
N GLU A 436 -28.09 -8.36 12.75
CA GLU A 436 -29.05 -7.87 11.77
C GLU A 436 -30.44 -8.42 12.06
N LEU A 437 -31.44 -7.56 11.96
CA LEU A 437 -32.85 -7.90 12.06
C LEU A 437 -33.57 -7.32 10.85
N TYR A 438 -34.50 -8.04 10.24
CA TYR A 438 -35.33 -7.48 9.18
C TYR A 438 -36.79 -7.88 9.32
N ALA A 439 -37.64 -6.98 8.82
CA ALA A 439 -39.05 -7.23 8.57
C ALA A 439 -39.41 -6.67 7.19
N GLN A 440 -40.14 -7.44 6.40
CA GLN A 440 -40.56 -7.06 5.06
C GLN A 440 -41.92 -7.67 4.71
N ASP A 441 -42.60 -7.07 3.75
CA ASP A 441 -43.86 -7.54 3.21
C ASP A 441 -43.87 -7.42 1.68
N SER A 442 -44.38 -8.46 1.01
CA SER A 442 -44.81 -8.39 -0.37
C SER A 442 -46.34 -8.37 -0.42
N TRP A 443 -46.89 -7.19 -0.66
CA TRP A 443 -48.32 -6.94 -0.65
C TRP A 443 -48.88 -6.88 -2.07
N LYS A 444 -49.74 -7.85 -2.41
CA LYS A 444 -50.57 -7.82 -3.62
C LYS A 444 -51.78 -6.90 -3.42
N VAL A 445 -51.56 -5.59 -3.46
CA VAL A 445 -52.59 -4.56 -3.28
C VAL A 445 -53.77 -4.79 -4.24
N LYS A 446 -53.45 -5.01 -5.53
CA LYS A 446 -54.38 -5.36 -6.62
C LYS A 446 -53.77 -6.46 -7.49
N PRO A 447 -54.56 -7.19 -8.31
CA PRO A 447 -54.01 -8.19 -9.24
C PRO A 447 -52.95 -7.63 -10.20
N ASN A 448 -53.00 -6.33 -10.48
CA ASN A 448 -52.07 -5.60 -11.36
C ASN A 448 -51.10 -4.69 -10.60
N PHE A 449 -51.05 -4.75 -9.26
CA PHE A 449 -50.14 -3.93 -8.45
C PHE A 449 -49.63 -4.70 -7.22
N THR A 450 -48.33 -4.98 -7.22
CA THR A 450 -47.61 -5.54 -6.07
C THR A 450 -46.67 -4.48 -5.52
N PHE A 451 -46.72 -4.27 -4.21
CA PHE A 451 -45.86 -3.34 -3.49
C PHE A 451 -45.05 -4.13 -2.46
N ASN A 452 -43.73 -3.99 -2.48
CA ASN A 452 -42.85 -4.57 -1.49
C ASN A 452 -42.24 -3.47 -0.65
N TYR A 453 -42.21 -3.66 0.65
CA TYR A 453 -41.56 -2.74 1.57
C TYR A 453 -40.97 -3.51 2.74
N GLY A 454 -39.88 -2.99 3.29
CA GLY A 454 -39.22 -3.59 4.43
C GLY A 454 -38.13 -2.70 4.98
N VAL A 455 -37.67 -3.06 6.16
CA VAL A 455 -36.55 -2.40 6.83
C VAL A 455 -35.65 -3.47 7.43
N ARG A 456 -34.35 -3.26 7.29
CA ARG A 456 -33.33 -3.99 8.03
C ARG A 456 -32.65 -3.06 9.01
N TYR A 457 -32.47 -3.51 10.24
CA TYR A 457 -31.63 -2.87 11.23
C TYR A 457 -30.32 -3.64 11.32
N LEU A 458 -29.19 -2.94 11.32
CA LEU A 458 -27.86 -3.51 11.50
C LEU A 458 -27.21 -2.85 12.72
N LEU A 459 -26.72 -3.65 13.64
CA LEU A 459 -25.83 -3.22 14.70
C LEU A 459 -24.44 -3.77 14.40
N MET A 460 -23.52 -2.88 14.09
CA MET A 460 -22.11 -3.21 13.85
C MET A 460 -21.26 -2.64 14.97
N THR A 461 -20.55 -3.52 15.66
CA THR A 461 -19.54 -3.11 16.64
C THR A 461 -18.23 -2.76 15.94
N PRO A 462 -17.40 -1.82 16.44
CA PRO A 462 -16.02 -1.74 16.01
C PRO A 462 -15.34 -3.06 16.37
N PRO A 463 -14.41 -3.58 15.56
CA PRO A 463 -13.58 -4.66 16.02
C PRO A 463 -12.65 -4.18 17.15
N TRP A 464 -12.37 -5.07 18.10
CA TRP A 464 -11.55 -4.77 19.27
C TRP A 464 -10.59 -5.91 19.57
N GLU A 465 -9.43 -5.59 20.17
CA GLU A 465 -8.49 -6.60 20.64
C GLU A 465 -8.96 -7.22 21.97
N THR A 466 -9.16 -8.54 21.99
CA THR A 466 -9.81 -9.29 23.07
C THR A 466 -8.93 -9.50 24.30
N LYS A 467 -7.61 -9.41 24.18
CA LYS A 467 -6.60 -9.47 25.26
C LYS A 467 -6.17 -8.07 25.74
N GLY A 468 -6.74 -6.99 25.21
CA GLY A 468 -6.40 -5.61 25.53
C GLY A 468 -5.04 -5.13 24.99
N GLN A 469 -4.49 -5.80 23.97
CA GLN A 469 -3.27 -5.38 23.27
C GLN A 469 -3.61 -4.31 22.22
N GLU A 470 -4.17 -3.19 22.66
CA GLU A 470 -4.69 -2.13 21.79
C GLU A 470 -4.35 -0.76 22.37
N VAL A 471 -3.87 0.14 21.52
CA VAL A 471 -3.55 1.53 21.85
C VAL A 471 -4.21 2.46 20.84
N ALA A 472 -4.54 3.67 21.26
CA ALA A 472 -5.10 4.70 20.39
C ALA A 472 -4.47 6.05 20.70
N PRO A 473 -4.45 6.96 19.71
CA PRO A 473 -4.25 8.37 19.96
C PRO A 473 -5.20 8.88 21.06
N TYR A 474 -4.72 9.67 22.01
CA TYR A 474 -5.51 10.24 23.10
C TYR A 474 -5.16 11.72 23.33
N TYR A 475 -6.09 12.45 23.94
CA TYR A 475 -5.82 13.73 24.56
C TYR A 475 -6.39 13.79 25.98
N LEU A 476 -5.75 14.59 26.82
CA LEU A 476 -6.29 14.99 28.11
C LEU A 476 -7.10 16.26 27.89
N ASN A 477 -8.36 16.26 28.32
CA ASN A 477 -9.10 17.51 28.51
C ASN A 477 -9.50 17.64 29.99
N SER A 478 -10.12 18.77 30.34
CA SER A 478 -10.62 19.04 31.69
C SER A 478 -11.66 18.03 32.20
N ALA A 479 -12.24 17.20 31.31
CA ALA A 479 -13.16 16.11 31.63
C ALA A 479 -12.50 14.72 31.67
N GLY A 480 -11.17 14.63 31.53
CA GLY A 480 -10.39 13.39 31.59
C GLY A 480 -9.82 12.95 30.25
N LYS A 481 -9.39 11.69 30.19
CA LYS A 481 -8.76 11.09 29.01
C LYS A 481 -9.81 10.68 27.98
N LYS A 482 -9.69 11.19 26.75
CA LYS A 482 -10.55 10.82 25.62
C LYS A 482 -9.72 10.37 24.42
N ILE A 483 -10.23 9.44 23.63
CA ILE A 483 -9.62 9.06 22.34
C ILE A 483 -9.58 10.31 21.45
N PHE A 484 -8.42 10.53 20.87
CA PHE A 484 -8.13 11.68 20.03
C PHE A 484 -8.79 11.49 18.66
N ASP A 485 -9.65 12.43 18.31
CA ASP A 485 -10.22 12.53 16.98
C ASP A 485 -9.19 13.22 16.08
N LEU A 486 -8.43 12.40 15.34
CA LEU A 486 -7.45 12.90 14.37
C LEU A 486 -8.10 13.76 13.28
N GLY A 487 -9.38 13.55 12.97
CA GLY A 487 -10.14 14.44 12.09
C GLY A 487 -10.30 15.84 12.68
N THR A 488 -10.62 15.94 13.96
CA THR A 488 -10.67 17.23 14.67
C THR A 488 -9.28 17.89 14.75
N TRP A 489 -8.21 17.10 14.97
CA TRP A 489 -6.84 17.61 14.93
C TRP A 489 -6.51 18.21 13.56
N PHE A 490 -6.81 17.48 12.47
CA PHE A 490 -6.61 17.96 11.10
C PHE A 490 -7.40 19.24 10.79
N GLN A 491 -8.68 19.31 11.18
CA GLN A 491 -9.48 20.53 11.01
C GLN A 491 -8.93 21.70 11.84
N GLY A 492 -8.40 21.42 13.04
CA GLY A 492 -7.70 22.39 13.87
C GLY A 492 -6.48 22.96 13.16
N ARG A 493 -5.62 22.10 12.60
CA ARG A 493 -4.47 22.52 11.78
C ARG A 493 -4.88 23.40 10.61
N GLY A 494 -5.93 23.02 9.88
CA GLY A 494 -6.47 23.80 8.77
C GLY A 494 -7.06 25.15 9.19
N SER A 495 -7.64 25.26 10.39
CA SER A 495 -8.09 26.55 10.93
C SER A 495 -6.92 27.40 11.39
N SER A 496 -5.92 26.78 12.02
CA SER A 496 -4.69 27.42 12.48
C SER A 496 -3.86 28.00 11.34
N MET A 497 -3.74 27.29 10.21
CA MET A 497 -2.96 27.80 9.06
C MET A 497 -3.56 29.07 8.46
N GLN A 498 -4.90 29.18 8.42
CA GLN A 498 -5.60 30.40 7.97
C GLN A 498 -5.37 31.60 8.91
N GLN A 499 -4.96 31.35 10.16
CA GLN A 499 -4.63 32.36 11.15
C GLN A 499 -3.11 32.63 11.23
N GLY A 500 -2.31 32.02 10.35
CA GLY A 500 -0.85 32.10 10.38
C GLY A 500 -0.22 31.38 11.58
N ILE A 501 -0.94 30.44 12.22
CA ILE A 501 -0.42 29.70 13.37
C ILE A 501 0.42 28.50 12.88
N PRO A 502 1.72 28.43 13.23
CA PRO A 502 2.66 27.42 12.74
C PRO A 502 2.38 26.01 13.26
N SER A 503 2.97 25.00 12.62
CA SER A 503 2.75 23.59 12.95
C SER A 503 3.45 23.09 14.23
N ASN A 504 4.51 23.76 14.70
CA ASN A 504 5.10 23.48 16.01
C ASN A 504 4.18 23.82 17.21
N GLN A 505 3.11 24.60 16.97
CA GLN A 505 2.06 24.89 17.96
C GLN A 505 0.89 23.90 17.88
N ASP A 506 0.91 22.96 16.94
CA ASP A 506 -0.11 21.92 16.87
C ASP A 506 -0.01 21.01 18.11
N PRO A 507 -1.14 20.56 18.68
CA PRO A 507 -1.12 19.60 19.77
C PRO A 507 -0.38 18.33 19.37
N LEU A 508 0.56 17.88 20.21
CA LEU A 508 1.28 16.63 19.99
C LEU A 508 0.34 15.43 20.17
N VAL A 509 0.41 14.49 19.24
CA VAL A 509 -0.30 13.22 19.28
C VAL A 509 0.39 12.30 20.28
N SER A 510 -0.39 11.81 21.24
CA SER A 510 0.05 10.87 22.26
C SER A 510 -0.81 9.61 22.21
N PHE A 511 -0.27 8.47 22.63
CA PHE A 511 -0.88 7.15 22.62
C PHE A 511 -1.06 6.63 24.03
N ASP A 512 -2.12 5.87 24.26
CA ASP A 512 -2.35 5.14 25.50
C ASP A 512 -3.32 3.98 25.19
N LEU A 513 -3.46 3.06 26.14
CA LEU A 513 -4.35 1.91 26.05
C LEU A 513 -5.75 2.30 25.58
N ALA A 514 -6.34 1.42 24.78
CA ALA A 514 -7.67 1.54 24.20
C ALA A 514 -8.39 0.19 24.24
N GLY A 515 -9.65 0.19 23.80
CA GLY A 515 -10.46 -1.01 23.66
C GLY A 515 -11.15 -1.43 24.95
N ARG A 516 -12.37 -1.93 24.78
CA ARG A 516 -13.21 -2.42 25.90
C ARG A 516 -12.55 -3.49 26.77
N SER A 517 -11.65 -4.30 26.21
CA SER A 517 -10.91 -5.33 26.97
C SER A 517 -9.91 -4.75 27.97
N SER A 518 -9.49 -3.50 27.79
CA SER A 518 -8.69 -2.75 28.78
C SER A 518 -9.53 -1.84 29.67
N GLY A 519 -10.87 -1.93 29.58
CA GLY A 519 -11.81 -1.07 30.31
C GLY A 519 -11.89 0.37 29.76
N ARG A 520 -11.39 0.61 28.54
CA ARG A 520 -11.34 1.92 27.89
C ARG A 520 -12.24 1.95 26.65
N PRO A 521 -12.53 3.12 26.06
CA PRO A 521 -13.32 3.20 24.84
C PRO A 521 -12.67 2.46 23.68
N ASP A 522 -13.48 1.89 22.78
CA ASP A 522 -12.99 1.31 21.52
C ASP A 522 -12.53 2.40 20.55
N LEU A 523 -11.73 2.03 19.55
CA LEU A 523 -11.11 2.97 18.61
C LEU A 523 -12.10 3.92 17.90
N TRP A 524 -13.33 3.47 17.65
CA TRP A 524 -14.42 4.28 17.11
C TRP A 524 -15.77 3.80 17.66
N PRO A 525 -16.83 4.63 17.67
CA PRO A 525 -18.10 4.28 18.30
C PRO A 525 -18.89 3.22 17.52
N ASN A 526 -19.74 2.48 18.25
CA ASN A 526 -20.71 1.55 17.67
C ASN A 526 -21.63 2.24 16.65
N SER A 527 -21.88 1.58 15.53
CA SER A 527 -22.83 2.06 14.54
C SER A 527 -24.23 1.48 14.80
N SER A 528 -24.98 2.15 15.68
CA SER A 528 -26.31 1.73 16.13
C SER A 528 -27.47 2.39 15.38
N LYS A 529 -27.18 3.19 14.36
CA LYS A 529 -28.20 3.96 13.60
C LYS A 529 -28.34 3.44 12.16
N ASN A 530 -27.96 2.19 11.90
CA ASN A 530 -27.95 1.64 10.56
C ASN A 530 -29.31 1.01 10.21
N PHE A 531 -30.24 1.86 9.75
CA PHE A 531 -31.52 1.43 9.21
C PHE A 531 -31.46 1.42 7.68
N ALA A 532 -31.70 0.25 7.09
CA ALA A 532 -31.62 -0.02 5.66
C ALA A 532 -33.03 -0.30 5.11
N PRO A 533 -33.83 0.74 4.76
CA PRO A 533 -35.13 0.56 4.14
C PRO A 533 -35.00 0.02 2.72
N ARG A 534 -36.01 -0.74 2.30
CA ARG A 534 -36.16 -1.25 0.94
C ARG A 534 -37.61 -1.12 0.52
N ILE A 535 -37.82 -0.57 -0.67
CA ILE A 535 -39.14 -0.35 -1.24
C ILE A 535 -39.06 -0.71 -2.72
N SER A 536 -40.00 -1.48 -3.22
CA SER A 536 -40.15 -1.72 -4.65
C SER A 536 -41.61 -1.92 -5.02
N PHE A 537 -41.92 -1.75 -6.29
CA PHE A 537 -43.24 -2.10 -6.80
C PHE A 537 -43.17 -2.69 -8.20
N ALA A 538 -44.20 -3.46 -8.52
CA ALA A 538 -44.50 -3.90 -9.88
C ALA A 538 -45.94 -3.51 -10.20
N TYR A 539 -46.12 -2.71 -11.24
CA TYR A 539 -47.40 -2.15 -11.62
C TYR A 539 -47.70 -2.36 -13.10
N THR A 540 -48.92 -2.76 -13.39
CA THR A 540 -49.44 -2.90 -14.75
C THR A 540 -50.62 -1.93 -14.91
N PRO A 541 -50.38 -0.71 -15.44
CA PRO A 541 -51.37 0.36 -15.47
C PRO A 541 -52.59 0.03 -16.34
N ARG A 542 -53.79 0.13 -15.75
CA ARG A 542 -55.08 -0.01 -16.42
C ARG A 542 -55.87 1.30 -16.38
N ILE A 543 -55.25 2.38 -16.87
CA ILE A 543 -55.78 3.75 -16.78
C ILE A 543 -56.41 4.13 -18.12
N ASN A 544 -57.75 4.22 -18.15
CA ASN A 544 -58.51 4.39 -19.40
C ASN A 544 -58.11 5.64 -20.23
N TRP A 545 -57.82 6.77 -19.58
CA TRP A 545 -57.43 8.01 -20.27
C TRP A 545 -55.95 8.05 -20.69
N LEU A 546 -55.12 7.11 -20.20
CA LEU A 546 -53.72 6.92 -20.61
C LEU A 546 -53.53 5.66 -21.47
N LYS A 547 -54.61 5.09 -22.01
CA LYS A 547 -54.56 3.96 -22.95
C LYS A 547 -53.58 4.17 -24.13
N PRO A 548 -53.48 5.35 -24.75
CA PRO A 548 -52.48 5.57 -25.81
C PRO A 548 -51.03 5.40 -25.30
N LEU A 549 -50.77 5.80 -24.05
CA LEU A 549 -49.46 5.78 -23.44
C LEU A 549 -49.06 4.41 -22.89
N PHE A 550 -49.99 3.63 -22.33
CA PHE A 550 -49.67 2.35 -21.67
C PHE A 550 -50.21 1.10 -22.40
N GLY A 551 -51.03 1.28 -23.44
CA GLY A 551 -51.73 0.19 -24.10
C GLY A 551 -52.93 -0.32 -23.31
N GLU A 552 -53.67 -1.26 -23.91
CA GLU A 552 -54.80 -1.91 -23.26
C GLU A 552 -54.37 -3.19 -22.52
N GLY A 553 -55.05 -3.50 -21.42
CA GLY A 553 -54.79 -4.71 -20.63
C GLY A 553 -53.44 -4.67 -19.92
N ASP A 554 -52.66 -5.73 -20.06
CA ASP A 554 -51.40 -5.96 -19.34
C ASP A 554 -50.15 -5.75 -20.21
N LYS A 555 -50.27 -4.92 -21.26
CA LYS A 555 -49.22 -4.69 -22.26
C LYS A 555 -48.03 -3.88 -21.76
N THR A 556 -48.15 -3.15 -20.64
CA THR A 556 -47.04 -2.40 -20.03
C THR A 556 -46.83 -2.84 -18.60
N VAL A 557 -45.60 -3.16 -18.22
CA VAL A 557 -45.19 -3.47 -16.85
C VAL A 557 -44.12 -2.46 -16.43
N ILE A 558 -44.36 -1.79 -15.31
CA ILE A 558 -43.42 -0.88 -14.67
C ILE A 558 -42.94 -1.55 -13.40
N ARG A 559 -41.63 -1.67 -13.22
CA ARG A 559 -41.02 -2.07 -11.96
C ARG A 559 -40.06 -0.97 -11.53
N ALA A 560 -40.08 -0.62 -10.26
CA ALA A 560 -39.09 0.28 -9.70
C ALA A 560 -38.73 -0.15 -8.29
N GLY A 561 -37.49 0.10 -7.90
CA GLY A 561 -36.94 -0.26 -6.61
C GLY A 561 -35.98 0.78 -6.08
N PHE A 562 -35.98 0.89 -4.75
CA PHE A 562 -35.03 1.63 -3.94
C PHE A 562 -34.59 0.75 -2.78
N GLY A 563 -33.30 0.68 -2.52
CA GLY A 563 -32.77 0.05 -1.32
C GLY A 563 -31.54 0.77 -0.80
N MET A 564 -31.42 0.81 0.53
CA MET A 564 -30.21 1.26 1.21
C MET A 564 -29.43 0.05 1.73
N TYR A 565 -28.10 0.09 1.62
CA TYR A 565 -27.19 -0.98 2.02
C TYR A 565 -26.01 -0.40 2.77
N TYR A 566 -25.61 -1.01 3.89
CA TYR A 566 -24.42 -0.63 4.64
C TYR A 566 -23.27 -1.58 4.31
N ASP A 567 -22.06 -1.04 4.32
CA ASP A 567 -20.85 -1.83 4.13
C ASP A 567 -20.29 -2.35 5.46
N HIS A 568 -19.68 -3.53 5.40
CA HIS A 568 -18.98 -4.16 6.53
C HIS A 568 -17.51 -3.77 6.49
N PHE A 569 -17.05 -2.99 7.48
CA PHE A 569 -15.70 -2.42 7.50
C PHE A 569 -15.02 -2.59 8.87
N GLY A 570 -13.70 -2.37 8.92
CA GLY A 570 -12.94 -2.24 10.18
C GLY A 570 -11.77 -3.22 10.33
N GLN A 571 -11.90 -4.47 9.91
CA GLN A 571 -10.85 -5.49 10.08
C GLN A 571 -9.57 -5.16 9.30
N GLY A 572 -9.68 -4.86 8.00
CA GLY A 572 -8.52 -4.47 7.19
C GLY A 572 -7.87 -3.17 7.70
N MET A 573 -8.68 -2.27 8.23
CA MET A 573 -8.26 -0.98 8.77
C MET A 573 -7.42 -1.13 10.04
N LEU A 574 -7.84 -2.01 10.96
CA LEU A 574 -7.07 -2.36 12.16
C LEU A 574 -5.73 -3.01 11.81
N SER A 575 -5.73 -3.90 10.82
CA SER A 575 -4.48 -4.53 10.37
C SER A 575 -3.49 -3.47 9.88
N SER A 576 -3.91 -2.53 9.04
CA SER A 576 -3.03 -1.44 8.58
C SER A 576 -2.58 -0.55 9.73
N PHE A 577 -3.48 -0.22 10.67
CA PHE A 577 -3.16 0.60 11.83
C PHE A 577 -2.09 -0.03 12.73
N THR A 578 -2.15 -1.35 12.97
CA THR A 578 -1.16 -2.01 13.84
C THR A 578 0.16 -2.34 13.14
N THR A 579 0.15 -2.67 11.86
CA THR A 579 1.38 -3.05 11.14
C THR A 579 2.18 -1.86 10.62
N SER A 580 1.54 -0.71 10.40
CA SER A 580 2.15 0.44 9.71
C SER A 580 2.43 1.62 10.66
N GLY A 581 2.89 1.34 11.88
CA GLY A 581 3.33 2.38 12.83
C GLY A 581 2.20 3.18 13.51
N GLY A 582 0.93 2.83 13.31
CA GLY A 582 -0.20 3.50 13.96
C GLY A 582 -0.42 3.12 15.41
N SER A 583 0.11 1.98 15.87
CA SER A 583 0.03 1.54 17.27
C SER A 583 1.33 1.81 18.04
N PHE A 584 1.83 3.05 17.98
CA PHE A 584 3.10 3.42 18.61
C PHE A 584 3.16 3.04 20.10
N GLY A 585 4.31 2.51 20.52
CA GLY A 585 4.59 1.99 21.86
C GLY A 585 4.11 0.55 22.08
N LEU A 586 3.17 0.05 21.26
CA LEU A 586 2.81 -1.38 21.19
C LEU A 586 3.61 -2.08 20.08
N SER A 587 3.62 -1.49 18.88
CA SER A 587 4.47 -1.85 17.75
C SER A 587 4.99 -0.54 17.15
N SER A 588 6.31 -0.33 17.24
CA SER A 588 6.98 0.90 16.83
C SER A 588 8.06 0.61 15.80
N LEU A 589 8.05 1.40 14.73
CA LEU A 589 9.12 1.50 13.74
C LEU A 589 9.74 2.89 13.89
N LEU A 590 11.04 2.94 14.22
CA LEU A 590 11.81 4.16 14.35
C LEU A 590 12.93 4.16 13.33
N ILE A 591 13.17 5.29 12.68
CA ILE A 591 14.12 5.41 11.56
C ILE A 591 15.12 6.51 11.91
N ASN A 592 16.40 6.32 11.61
CA ASN A 592 17.37 7.42 11.72
C ASN A 592 17.05 8.51 10.70
N PRO A 593 17.26 9.79 11.02
CA PRO A 593 16.92 10.88 10.11
C PRO A 593 17.69 10.79 8.78
N ALA A 594 17.00 11.12 7.68
CA ALA A 594 17.64 11.30 6.38
C ALA A 594 18.54 12.56 6.40
N GLY A 595 19.63 12.53 5.64
CA GLY A 595 20.48 13.70 5.44
C GLY A 595 21.51 13.95 6.55
N ILE A 596 21.65 13.03 7.51
CA ILE A 596 22.64 13.14 8.60
C ILE A 596 23.93 12.38 8.28
N GLU A 597 23.80 11.17 7.71
CA GLU A 597 24.95 10.36 7.35
C GLU A 597 25.61 10.84 6.05
N ASP A 598 26.93 10.80 5.97
CA ASP A 598 27.68 11.00 4.73
C ASP A 598 28.53 9.76 4.38
N GLU A 599 29.34 9.83 3.32
CA GLU A 599 30.15 8.71 2.86
C GLU A 599 31.26 8.30 3.85
N SER A 600 31.63 9.19 4.77
CA SER A 600 32.63 8.99 5.81
C SER A 600 32.03 8.50 7.13
N THR A 601 30.85 8.99 7.52
CA THR A 601 30.18 8.58 8.76
C THR A 601 29.44 7.26 8.59
N SER A 602 28.86 7.00 7.42
CA SER A 602 28.05 5.79 7.17
C SER A 602 28.79 4.50 7.54
N PRO A 603 28.24 3.66 8.43
CA PRO A 603 28.88 2.42 8.84
C PRO A 603 28.96 1.42 7.69
N ARG A 604 30.05 0.65 7.68
CA ARG A 604 30.26 -0.45 6.75
C ARG A 604 29.53 -1.71 7.24
N VAL A 605 28.87 -2.41 6.34
CA VAL A 605 28.23 -3.69 6.64
C VAL A 605 29.27 -4.73 7.08
N THR A 606 29.05 -5.31 8.26
CA THR A 606 29.91 -6.37 8.82
C THR A 606 29.31 -7.76 8.60
N ASN A 607 27.99 -7.84 8.44
CA ASN A 607 27.24 -9.03 8.10
C ASN A 607 25.88 -8.61 7.51
N MET A 608 25.35 -9.35 6.53
CA MET A 608 24.03 -9.06 5.96
C MET A 608 22.89 -9.17 6.98
N ASN A 609 23.08 -9.88 8.09
CA ASN A 609 22.09 -10.10 9.14
C ASN A 609 22.33 -9.29 10.43
N VAL A 610 23.36 -8.45 10.49
CA VAL A 610 23.68 -7.61 11.66
C VAL A 610 23.46 -6.15 11.30
N ILE A 611 22.45 -5.53 11.92
CA ILE A 611 22.11 -4.13 11.67
C ILE A 611 23.06 -3.25 12.50
N PRO A 612 23.75 -2.27 11.91
CA PRO A 612 24.66 -1.41 12.64
C PRO A 612 23.90 -0.54 13.65
N THR A 613 24.49 -0.38 14.84
CA THR A 613 23.90 0.42 15.93
C THR A 613 24.46 1.84 16.02
N THR A 614 25.70 2.00 15.56
CA THR A 614 26.43 3.28 15.55
C THR A 614 27.06 3.51 14.18
N ASP A 615 27.30 4.77 13.85
CA ASP A 615 28.07 5.19 12.68
C ASP A 615 29.59 4.99 12.92
N ASN A 616 30.42 5.43 11.96
CA ASN A 616 31.89 5.36 12.07
C ASN A 616 32.47 6.38 13.07
N THR A 617 31.71 7.39 13.49
CA THR A 617 32.13 8.39 14.50
C THR A 617 31.78 7.96 15.93
N GLY A 618 30.97 6.90 16.08
CA GLY A 618 30.43 6.40 17.34
C GLY A 618 29.07 7.01 17.72
N ALA A 619 28.48 7.85 16.86
CA ALA A 619 27.13 8.37 17.02
C ALA A 619 26.09 7.25 16.85
N ALA A 620 25.02 7.30 17.64
CA ALA A 620 23.95 6.31 17.57
C ALA A 620 23.06 6.54 16.35
N ILE A 621 22.97 5.54 15.47
CA ILE A 621 22.07 5.54 14.31
C ILE A 621 20.89 4.59 14.51
N PHE A 622 20.96 3.69 15.48
CA PHE A 622 19.85 2.82 15.83
C PHE A 622 19.05 3.47 16.95
N THR A 623 17.92 4.08 16.58
CA THR A 623 17.08 4.84 17.51
C THR A 623 16.64 3.97 18.69
N PRO A 624 16.75 4.44 19.94
CA PRO A 624 16.42 3.63 21.11
C PRO A 624 14.94 3.28 21.19
N ALA A 625 14.63 2.18 21.87
CA ALA A 625 13.25 1.75 22.10
C ALA A 625 12.45 2.83 22.83
N PRO A 626 11.16 3.03 22.49
CA PRO A 626 10.29 3.87 23.30
C PRO A 626 10.17 3.28 24.71
N PRO A 627 9.83 4.11 25.73
CA PRO A 627 9.64 3.58 27.08
C PRO A 627 8.58 2.47 27.09
N ALA A 628 8.66 1.52 28.00
CA ALA A 628 7.68 0.43 28.06
C ALA A 628 6.51 0.79 29.02
N GLN A 629 5.87 1.95 28.84
CA GLN A 629 4.85 2.43 29.78
C GLN A 629 3.91 3.45 29.12
N PHE A 630 2.60 3.20 29.14
CA PHE A 630 1.58 4.14 28.68
C PHE A 630 1.02 5.03 29.82
N PRO A 631 0.58 6.28 29.52
CA PRO A 631 0.57 6.94 28.20
C PRO A 631 1.94 7.37 27.68
N GLN A 632 2.06 7.55 26.36
CA GLN A 632 3.31 7.94 25.69
C GLN A 632 3.08 8.97 24.59
N THR A 633 3.96 9.94 24.47
CA THR A 633 3.94 10.89 23.34
C THR A 633 4.79 10.33 22.20
N PHE A 634 4.29 10.42 20.97
CA PHE A 634 5.09 10.07 19.79
C PHE A 634 6.30 11.00 19.68
N PRO A 635 7.49 10.54 19.26
CA PRO A 635 8.67 11.37 19.10
C PRO A 635 8.42 12.65 18.29
N SER A 636 8.91 13.78 18.76
CA SER A 636 8.70 15.11 18.15
C SER A 636 10.00 15.79 17.71
N THR A 637 11.11 15.05 17.70
CA THR A 637 12.41 15.53 17.20
C THR A 637 13.03 14.49 16.29
N LEU A 638 13.79 14.92 15.29
CA LEU A 638 14.48 14.01 14.37
C LEU A 638 15.37 13.00 15.13
N SER A 639 16.14 13.47 16.11
CA SER A 639 17.02 12.64 16.93
C SER A 639 16.32 11.54 17.74
N THR A 640 15.01 11.64 17.94
CA THR A 640 14.21 10.64 18.68
C THR A 640 13.30 9.81 17.78
N GLY A 641 13.40 9.95 16.46
CA GLY A 641 12.57 9.25 15.48
C GLY A 641 11.25 9.97 15.14
N GLY A 642 11.18 11.29 15.35
CA GLY A 642 10.09 12.14 14.87
C GLY A 642 10.11 12.31 13.35
N PHE A 643 9.22 13.17 12.83
CA PHE A 643 9.07 13.41 11.38
C PHE A 643 8.76 12.13 10.57
N CYS A 644 8.00 11.19 11.13
CA CYS A 644 7.77 9.90 10.48
C CYS A 644 6.76 9.98 9.32
N ILE A 645 6.84 9.02 8.41
CA ILE A 645 5.76 8.67 7.48
C ILE A 645 4.99 7.52 8.14
N CYS A 646 3.83 7.84 8.72
CA CYS A 646 3.09 6.92 9.58
C CYS A 646 1.62 6.79 9.17
N TRP A 647 0.96 5.78 9.73
CA TRP A 647 -0.48 5.55 9.54
C TRP A 647 -1.23 5.86 10.83
N GLY A 648 -2.42 6.44 10.69
CA GLY A 648 -3.30 6.77 11.79
C GLY A 648 -4.69 6.16 11.62
N LEU A 649 -5.51 6.32 12.65
CA LEU A 649 -6.90 5.92 12.62
C LEU A 649 -7.76 7.00 13.25
N ASP A 650 -8.71 7.53 12.47
CA ASP A 650 -9.66 8.53 12.94
C ASP A 650 -10.80 7.84 13.74
N SER A 651 -11.01 8.28 14.98
CA SER A 651 -12.09 7.78 15.83
C SER A 651 -13.49 8.25 15.38
N SER A 652 -13.58 9.22 14.48
CA SER A 652 -14.83 9.78 13.96
C SER A 652 -15.45 9.00 12.80
N ILE A 653 -14.85 7.86 12.43
CA ILE A 653 -15.30 7.00 11.32
C ILE A 653 -16.75 6.55 11.48
N LYS A 654 -17.46 6.50 10.36
CA LYS A 654 -18.88 6.14 10.23
C LYS A 654 -19.05 5.03 9.20
N SER A 655 -20.11 4.24 9.35
CA SER A 655 -20.47 3.20 8.39
C SER A 655 -20.68 3.78 6.98
N PRO A 656 -19.95 3.28 5.96
CA PRO A 656 -20.27 3.54 4.57
C PRO A 656 -21.63 2.96 4.20
N TYR A 657 -22.33 3.59 3.27
CA TYR A 657 -23.59 3.08 2.75
C TYR A 657 -23.81 3.44 1.28
N SER A 658 -24.64 2.66 0.60
CA SER A 658 -25.08 2.93 -0.76
C SER A 658 -26.59 2.90 -0.92
N TYR A 659 -27.06 3.67 -1.89
CA TYR A 659 -28.41 3.57 -2.42
C TYR A 659 -28.36 2.82 -3.76
N ALA A 660 -29.16 1.77 -3.89
CA ALA A 660 -29.42 1.12 -5.17
C ALA A 660 -30.82 1.53 -5.66
N LEU A 661 -30.86 1.98 -6.90
CA LEU A 661 -32.05 2.44 -7.62
C LEU A 661 -32.23 1.57 -8.86
N ASP A 662 -33.44 1.10 -9.11
CA ASP A 662 -33.79 0.46 -10.37
C ASP A 662 -35.14 0.94 -10.88
N LEU A 663 -35.26 1.05 -12.20
CA LEU A 663 -36.51 1.29 -12.91
C LEU A 663 -36.47 0.46 -14.19
N SER A 664 -37.49 -0.35 -14.42
CA SER A 664 -37.70 -1.04 -15.69
C SER A 664 -39.12 -0.81 -16.19
N ILE A 665 -39.23 -0.46 -17.46
CA ILE A 665 -40.50 -0.33 -18.17
C ILE A 665 -40.45 -1.28 -19.35
N GLN A 666 -41.30 -2.30 -19.32
CA GLN A 666 -41.45 -3.25 -20.40
C GLN A 666 -42.80 -3.00 -21.07
N ARG A 667 -42.81 -2.88 -22.40
CA ARG A 667 -44.02 -2.65 -23.19
C ARG A 667 -44.07 -3.57 -24.41
N GLU A 668 -45.20 -4.24 -24.57
CA GLU A 668 -45.59 -4.88 -25.83
C GLU A 668 -46.03 -3.80 -26.84
N LEU A 669 -45.39 -3.80 -28.01
CA LEU A 669 -45.66 -2.91 -29.13
C LEU A 669 -46.34 -3.70 -30.27
N PRO A 670 -47.12 -3.03 -31.14
CA PRO A 670 -47.69 -3.68 -32.33
C PRO A 670 -46.63 -4.38 -33.20
N GLY A 671 -47.03 -5.44 -33.91
CA GLY A 671 -46.15 -6.15 -34.84
C GLY A 671 -45.18 -7.15 -34.20
N ASN A 672 -45.60 -7.83 -33.13
CA ASN A 672 -44.80 -8.79 -32.36
C ASN A 672 -43.48 -8.21 -31.83
N MET A 673 -43.56 -6.96 -31.35
CA MET A 673 -42.42 -6.20 -30.83
C MET A 673 -42.54 -6.03 -29.31
N SER A 674 -41.42 -6.04 -28.61
CA SER A 674 -41.33 -5.67 -27.19
C SER A 674 -40.20 -4.68 -26.97
N LEU A 675 -40.49 -3.58 -26.29
CA LEU A 675 -39.52 -2.59 -25.85
C LEU A 675 -39.33 -2.73 -24.35
N GLU A 676 -38.10 -2.75 -23.90
CA GLU A 676 -37.72 -2.70 -22.50
C GLU A 676 -36.73 -1.56 -22.30
N ILE A 677 -37.05 -0.67 -21.37
CA ILE A 677 -36.19 0.42 -20.94
C ILE A 677 -35.84 0.18 -19.48
N GLY A 678 -34.56 0.02 -19.19
CA GLY A 678 -34.02 -0.14 -17.86
C GLY A 678 -33.18 1.07 -17.45
N TYR A 679 -33.23 1.43 -16.18
CA TYR A 679 -32.33 2.37 -15.54
C TYR A 679 -31.86 1.76 -14.22
N VAL A 680 -30.57 1.90 -13.95
CA VAL A 680 -29.95 1.54 -12.67
C VAL A 680 -29.12 2.71 -12.16
N GLY A 681 -29.21 2.96 -10.86
CA GLY A 681 -28.40 3.95 -10.16
C GLY A 681 -27.77 3.35 -8.92
N HIS A 682 -26.50 3.65 -8.68
CA HIS A 682 -25.80 3.26 -7.46
C HIS A 682 -25.08 4.48 -6.90
N LEU A 683 -25.46 4.90 -5.70
CA LEU A 683 -24.96 6.13 -5.07
C LEU A 683 -24.33 5.77 -3.73
N ALA A 684 -23.00 5.75 -3.66
CA ALA A 684 -22.27 5.43 -2.44
C ALA A 684 -21.85 6.69 -1.69
N HIS A 685 -21.94 6.66 -0.37
CA HIS A 685 -21.65 7.78 0.52
C HIS A 685 -20.84 7.31 1.71
N ARG A 686 -20.02 8.21 2.28
CA ARG A 686 -19.15 7.94 3.43
C ARG A 686 -18.20 6.78 3.18
N LEU A 687 -17.78 6.60 1.92
CA LEU A 687 -16.75 5.64 1.57
C LEU A 687 -15.47 5.95 2.34
N LEU A 688 -14.74 4.91 2.70
CA LEU A 688 -13.47 5.06 3.39
C LEU A 688 -12.43 5.54 2.37
N MET A 689 -11.76 6.64 2.70
CA MET A 689 -10.60 7.16 1.98
C MET A 689 -9.48 7.41 2.96
N GLN A 690 -8.24 7.29 2.49
CA GLN A 690 -7.06 7.61 3.26
C GLN A 690 -6.61 9.03 2.90
N ASP A 691 -6.31 9.84 3.91
CA ASP A 691 -5.95 11.25 3.79
C ASP A 691 -4.68 11.51 4.63
N ASP A 692 -3.80 12.41 4.17
CA ASP A 692 -2.61 12.79 4.93
C ASP A 692 -2.96 13.93 5.90
N LEU A 693 -3.11 13.57 7.18
CA LEU A 693 -3.50 14.51 8.21
C LEU A 693 -2.34 15.39 8.70
N ALA A 694 -1.10 15.02 8.37
CA ALA A 694 0.10 15.74 8.78
C ALA A 694 0.77 16.51 7.64
N MET A 695 0.11 16.62 6.47
CA MET A 695 0.63 17.41 5.35
C MET A 695 1.09 18.82 5.80
N PRO A 696 2.11 19.41 5.18
CA PRO A 696 2.57 20.75 5.50
C PRO A 696 1.42 21.75 5.51
N LYS A 697 1.38 22.65 6.49
CA LYS A 697 0.38 23.71 6.53
C LYS A 697 0.56 24.65 5.35
N ASP A 698 -0.54 25.05 4.72
CA ASP A 698 -0.55 26.20 3.81
C ASP A 698 -0.71 27.47 4.66
N LEU A 699 0.38 27.90 5.30
CA LEU A 699 0.35 29.04 6.22
C LEU A 699 -0.04 30.32 5.50
N VAL A 700 -0.98 31.07 6.06
CA VAL A 700 -1.41 32.39 5.58
C VAL A 700 -0.67 33.47 6.35
N ASP A 701 -0.03 34.40 5.63
CA ASP A 701 0.46 35.63 6.21
C ASP A 701 -0.72 36.55 6.58
N THR A 702 -0.89 36.81 7.87
CA THR A 702 -1.99 37.64 8.40
C THR A 702 -1.89 39.11 8.01
N ARG A 703 -0.74 39.60 7.51
CA ARG A 703 -0.57 41.00 7.11
C ARG A 703 -1.12 41.30 5.72
N ASN A 704 -0.96 40.37 4.77
CA ASN A 704 -1.36 40.56 3.37
C ASN A 704 -2.38 39.53 2.85
N GLY A 705 -2.68 38.48 3.63
CA GLY A 705 -3.60 37.40 3.29
C GLY A 705 -3.08 36.40 2.25
N MET A 706 -1.79 36.41 1.92
CA MET A 706 -1.18 35.46 0.99
C MET A 706 -0.87 34.14 1.70
N ASP A 707 -1.23 33.02 1.06
CA ASP A 707 -0.85 31.67 1.48
C ASP A 707 0.49 31.21 0.87
N TYR A 708 1.09 30.21 1.51
CA TYR A 708 2.35 29.60 1.09
C TYR A 708 2.30 29.08 -0.33
N PHE A 709 1.27 28.31 -0.71
CA PHE A 709 1.20 27.71 -2.04
C PHE A 709 1.15 28.78 -3.14
N THR A 710 0.48 29.90 -2.91
CA THR A 710 0.44 31.04 -3.82
C THR A 710 1.79 31.76 -3.88
N ALA A 711 2.44 31.96 -2.73
CA ALA A 711 3.77 32.57 -2.65
C ALA A 711 4.84 31.73 -3.36
N ILE A 712 4.88 30.42 -3.13
CA ILE A 712 5.85 29.53 -3.77
C ILE A 712 5.54 29.32 -5.25
N THR A 713 4.26 29.27 -5.65
CA THR A 713 3.88 29.21 -7.07
C THR A 713 4.39 30.43 -7.85
N THR A 714 4.47 31.59 -7.21
CA THR A 714 5.02 32.82 -7.79
C THR A 714 6.51 32.65 -8.11
N LEU A 715 7.31 32.16 -7.15
CA LEU A 715 8.73 31.85 -7.38
C LEU A 715 8.91 30.70 -8.38
N ALA A 716 8.03 29.70 -8.34
CA ALA A 716 8.12 28.51 -9.17
C ALA A 716 7.96 28.76 -10.66
N LYS A 717 7.08 29.68 -11.02
CA LYS A 717 6.95 30.12 -12.41
C LYS A 717 8.22 30.79 -12.90
N ILE A 718 8.94 31.50 -12.03
CA ILE A 718 10.14 32.26 -12.39
C ILE A 718 11.37 31.34 -12.52
N TYR A 719 11.62 30.41 -11.60
CA TYR A 719 12.75 29.48 -11.79
C TYR A 719 12.53 28.54 -12.98
N ARG A 720 11.28 28.20 -13.33
CA ARG A 720 10.98 27.36 -14.51
C ARG A 720 11.27 28.05 -15.84
N THR A 721 11.46 29.36 -15.84
CA THR A 721 11.93 30.10 -17.02
C THR A 721 13.46 30.27 -17.05
N GLY A 722 14.19 29.73 -16.06
CA GLY A 722 15.65 29.75 -16.01
C GLY A 722 16.26 31.08 -15.53
N VAL A 723 15.50 31.88 -14.78
CA VAL A 723 16.05 33.13 -14.20
C VAL A 723 17.03 32.75 -13.08
N PRO A 724 18.28 33.26 -13.08
CA PRO A 724 19.22 32.98 -12.01
C PRO A 724 18.86 33.75 -10.72
N THR A 725 19.30 33.23 -9.56
CA THR A 725 19.06 33.85 -8.24
C THR A 725 19.47 35.33 -8.20
N ASP A 726 20.53 35.71 -8.91
CA ASP A 726 21.05 37.08 -8.99
C ASP A 726 20.00 38.11 -9.36
N ASN A 727 19.02 37.70 -10.18
CA ASN A 727 17.99 38.58 -10.75
C ASN A 727 16.65 38.50 -10.00
N VAL A 728 16.53 37.68 -8.96
CA VAL A 728 15.30 37.54 -8.17
C VAL A 728 15.52 38.11 -6.77
N THR A 729 14.98 39.31 -6.57
CA THR A 729 15.05 40.08 -5.33
C THR A 729 13.67 40.62 -4.99
N SER A 730 13.50 41.12 -3.77
CA SER A 730 12.32 41.85 -3.33
C SER A 730 11.98 43.05 -4.24
N ALA A 731 12.97 43.65 -4.90
CA ALA A 731 12.77 44.75 -5.84
C ALA A 731 12.33 44.29 -7.24
N THR A 732 12.81 43.13 -7.70
CA THR A 732 12.53 42.62 -9.06
C THR A 732 11.33 41.68 -9.11
N LEU A 733 10.95 41.03 -8.00
CA LEU A 733 9.82 40.10 -7.98
C LEU A 733 8.49 40.71 -8.46
N PRO A 734 8.11 41.96 -8.10
CA PRO A 734 6.89 42.60 -8.60
C PRO A 734 6.88 42.87 -10.10
N THR A 735 8.04 42.96 -10.76
CA THR A 735 8.11 43.11 -12.23
C THR A 735 8.09 41.76 -12.93
N LEU A 736 8.67 40.72 -12.31
CA LEU A 736 8.68 39.34 -12.82
C LEU A 736 7.29 38.66 -12.70
N ASP A 737 6.53 38.96 -11.64
CA ASP A 737 5.11 38.61 -11.52
C ASP A 737 4.29 39.85 -11.09
N PRO A 738 3.75 40.62 -12.05
CA PRO A 738 2.93 41.80 -11.74
C PRO A 738 1.63 41.52 -10.98
N LYS A 739 1.17 40.26 -10.97
CA LYS A 739 -0.10 39.89 -10.32
C LYS A 739 0.10 39.60 -8.84
N ASN A 740 1.12 38.79 -8.51
CA ASN A 740 1.32 38.29 -7.15
C ASN A 740 2.63 38.74 -6.51
N GLY A 741 3.58 39.28 -7.28
CA GLY A 741 4.96 39.51 -6.83
C GLY A 741 5.06 40.40 -5.59
N ALA A 742 4.34 41.52 -5.52
CA ALA A 742 4.38 42.41 -4.36
C ALA A 742 3.89 41.74 -3.06
N ALA A 743 2.84 40.92 -3.15
CA ALA A 743 2.35 40.17 -2.00
C ALA A 743 3.29 39.00 -1.64
N ALA A 744 3.93 38.37 -2.62
CA ALA A 744 4.94 37.33 -2.38
C ALA A 744 6.18 37.88 -1.67
N VAL A 745 6.63 39.10 -2.02
CA VAL A 745 7.71 39.80 -1.30
C VAL A 745 7.36 39.95 0.18
N GLN A 746 6.16 40.45 0.48
CA GLN A 746 5.71 40.63 1.85
C GLN A 746 5.62 39.29 2.60
N PHE A 747 5.05 38.26 1.95
CA PHE A 747 4.95 36.91 2.54
C PHE A 747 6.32 36.37 2.95
N TRP A 748 7.30 36.34 2.04
CA TRP A 748 8.62 35.79 2.35
C TRP A 748 9.40 36.63 3.36
N THR A 749 9.19 37.96 3.36
CA THR A 749 9.76 38.84 4.38
C THR A 749 9.21 38.54 5.78
N ASP A 750 7.95 38.11 5.88
CA ASP A 750 7.28 37.84 7.15
C ASP A 750 7.52 36.41 7.65
N MET A 751 7.66 35.46 6.70
CA MET A 751 7.94 34.07 7.00
C MET A 751 9.40 33.84 7.42
N ILE A 752 10.35 34.55 6.82
CA ILE A 752 11.76 34.43 7.14
C ILE A 752 12.15 35.38 8.27
N GLN A 753 12.52 34.84 9.43
CA GLN A 753 12.94 35.64 10.58
C GLN A 753 14.40 36.07 10.45
N PRO A 754 14.74 37.36 10.63
CA PRO A 754 16.11 37.77 10.84
C PRO A 754 16.53 37.40 12.27
N ALA A 755 17.44 36.42 12.42
CA ALA A 755 18.07 36.16 13.72
C ALA A 755 19.07 37.29 14.00
N ASN A 756 18.69 38.23 14.85
CA ASN A 756 19.54 39.30 15.36
C ASN A 756 20.62 38.82 16.35
N THR A 757 20.82 37.50 16.48
CA THR A 757 21.76 36.85 17.40
C THR A 757 23.22 37.24 17.16
N PHE A 758 23.62 37.51 15.91
CA PHE A 758 25.00 37.91 15.57
C PHE A 758 25.13 39.34 15.01
N GLY A 759 24.05 40.14 15.01
CA GLY A 759 24.04 41.54 14.59
C GLY A 759 24.29 41.76 13.10
N GLY A 760 23.24 42.08 12.33
CA GLY A 760 23.36 42.44 10.90
C GLY A 760 23.61 41.26 9.94
N GLY A 761 23.20 40.04 10.33
CA GLY A 761 23.35 38.80 9.56
C GLY A 761 22.83 38.84 8.11
N ALA A 762 23.48 38.09 7.22
CA ALA A 762 23.08 37.86 5.83
C ALA A 762 22.92 36.35 5.58
N TYR A 763 21.97 35.98 4.73
CA TYR A 763 21.74 34.62 4.26
C TYR A 763 22.86 34.20 3.31
N ALA A 764 23.44 33.02 3.51
CA ALA A 764 24.27 32.42 2.48
C ALA A 764 23.40 32.02 1.27
N VAL A 765 23.93 32.25 0.08
CA VAL A 765 23.37 31.80 -1.19
C VAL A 765 24.48 31.10 -1.97
N PHE A 766 24.09 30.11 -2.77
CA PHE A 766 25.01 29.09 -3.26
C PHE A 766 25.00 28.99 -4.78
N PRO A 767 26.17 28.74 -5.40
CA PRO A 767 26.21 28.49 -6.83
C PRO A 767 25.55 27.16 -7.17
N ALA A 768 25.07 27.05 -8.41
CA ALA A 768 24.48 25.82 -8.95
C ALA A 768 25.39 24.59 -8.87
N THR A 769 26.70 24.78 -8.72
CA THR A 769 27.69 23.69 -8.64
C THR A 769 27.74 22.99 -7.28
N GLY A 770 26.96 23.42 -6.29
CA GLY A 770 26.97 22.88 -4.93
C GLY A 770 28.25 23.27 -4.17
N THR A 771 28.10 23.76 -2.94
CA THR A 771 29.23 24.09 -2.07
C THR A 771 29.01 23.55 -0.67
N THR A 772 30.09 23.20 0.02
CA THR A 772 30.03 22.81 1.43
C THR A 772 30.04 24.05 2.32
N PHE A 773 29.00 24.24 3.13
CA PHE A 773 28.94 25.24 4.20
C PHE A 773 28.79 24.50 5.54
N ALA A 774 29.66 24.81 6.51
CA ALA A 774 29.66 24.15 7.83
C ALA A 774 29.79 22.61 7.81
N GLY A 775 30.36 22.03 6.75
CA GLY A 775 30.45 20.58 6.57
C GLY A 775 29.26 19.93 5.85
N ASN A 776 28.18 20.68 5.59
CA ASN A 776 27.00 20.20 4.84
C ASN A 776 27.02 20.72 3.40
N LYS A 777 26.63 19.92 2.41
CA LYS A 777 26.41 20.44 1.04
C LYS A 777 25.13 21.24 0.97
N VAL A 778 25.23 22.39 0.31
CA VAL A 778 24.12 23.29 0.07
C VAL A 778 24.04 23.60 -1.42
N PHE A 779 22.82 23.64 -1.94
CA PHE A 779 22.51 23.83 -3.36
C PHE A 779 21.79 25.17 -3.55
N GLY A 780 22.12 25.86 -4.64
CA GLY A 780 21.48 27.12 -5.02
C GLY A 780 21.47 27.32 -6.54
N CYS A 781 21.07 28.49 -6.99
CA CYS A 781 21.01 28.89 -8.40
C CYS A 781 21.69 30.24 -8.67
N VAL A 782 22.57 30.68 -7.75
CA VAL A 782 23.45 31.84 -7.97
C VAL A 782 24.38 31.55 -9.15
N SER A 783 24.64 32.56 -9.99
CA SER A 783 25.65 32.42 -11.05
C SER A 783 27.06 32.34 -10.47
N SER A 784 28.03 31.88 -11.25
CA SER A 784 29.44 31.86 -10.83
C SER A 784 30.03 33.24 -10.50
N THR A 785 29.35 34.32 -10.89
CA THR A 785 29.71 35.71 -10.61
C THR A 785 28.75 36.41 -9.65
N GLY A 786 27.74 35.70 -9.15
CA GLY A 786 26.72 36.23 -8.25
C GLY A 786 27.22 36.39 -6.81
N PRO A 787 26.40 36.99 -5.93
CA PRO A 787 26.77 37.22 -4.55
C PRO A 787 26.90 35.91 -3.77
N SER A 788 27.81 35.83 -2.81
CA SER A 788 27.93 34.68 -1.89
C SER A 788 27.02 34.79 -0.66
N SER A 789 26.39 35.95 -0.46
CA SER A 789 25.44 36.21 0.61
C SER A 789 24.43 37.30 0.21
N THR A 790 23.26 37.29 0.84
CA THR A 790 22.20 38.27 0.62
C THR A 790 21.50 38.64 1.91
N THR A 791 21.04 39.88 2.05
CA THR A 791 20.13 40.27 3.14
C THR A 791 18.66 40.21 2.70
N ASP A 792 18.40 39.86 1.45
CA ASP A 792 17.06 39.80 0.86
C ASP A 792 16.43 38.42 1.08
N PRO A 793 15.35 38.30 1.88
CA PRO A 793 14.72 37.02 2.18
C PRO A 793 14.13 36.36 0.92
N VAL A 794 13.68 37.15 -0.06
CA VAL A 794 13.14 36.61 -1.33
C VAL A 794 14.26 35.95 -2.13
N GLN A 795 15.44 36.56 -2.19
CA GLN A 795 16.58 36.02 -2.91
C GLN A 795 17.10 34.73 -2.25
N ALA A 796 17.16 34.70 -0.92
CA ALA A 796 17.59 33.53 -0.16
C ALA A 796 16.63 32.34 -0.32
N VAL A 797 15.30 32.57 -0.24
CA VAL A 797 14.30 31.52 -0.46
C VAL A 797 14.31 31.05 -1.91
N TYR A 798 14.40 31.96 -2.87
CA TYR A 798 14.47 31.58 -4.28
C TYR A 798 15.65 30.66 -4.56
N ASP A 799 16.81 30.97 -3.97
CA ASP A 799 18.02 30.17 -4.08
C ASP A 799 17.84 28.75 -3.54
N LEU A 800 17.25 28.61 -2.35
CA LEU A 800 16.98 27.31 -1.73
C LEU A 800 16.02 26.44 -2.57
N PHE A 801 15.01 27.04 -3.19
CA PHE A 801 13.95 26.31 -3.89
C PHE A 801 14.27 26.00 -5.36
N CYS A 802 15.09 26.81 -6.02
CA CYS A 802 15.40 26.68 -7.44
C CYS A 802 16.02 25.31 -7.83
N PRO A 803 16.97 24.71 -7.07
CA PRO A 803 17.51 23.38 -7.36
C PRO A 803 16.44 22.28 -7.39
N PHE A 804 15.34 22.48 -6.66
CA PHE A 804 14.24 21.53 -6.51
C PHE A 804 12.98 21.97 -7.28
N SER A 805 13.16 22.54 -8.47
CA SER A 805 12.10 23.13 -9.31
C SER A 805 10.91 22.21 -9.69
N GLN A 806 11.03 20.92 -9.41
CA GLN A 806 10.01 19.89 -9.64
C GLN A 806 9.40 19.34 -8.33
N ASN A 807 9.86 19.81 -7.18
CA ASN A 807 9.43 19.36 -5.86
C ASN A 807 9.53 20.50 -4.83
N GLU A 808 8.41 21.14 -4.54
CA GLU A 808 8.33 22.25 -3.60
C GLU A 808 8.29 21.82 -2.12
N THR A 809 8.26 20.52 -1.82
CA THR A 809 8.22 20.00 -0.43
C THR A 809 9.59 19.69 0.15
N THR A 810 10.56 19.28 -0.67
CA THR A 810 11.95 19.05 -0.25
C THR A 810 12.66 20.32 0.25
N PRO A 811 12.69 21.44 -0.49
CA PRO A 811 13.26 22.70 0.00
C PRO A 811 12.48 23.27 1.20
N LEU A 812 11.17 23.02 1.28
CA LEU A 812 10.37 23.36 2.46
C LEU A 812 10.82 22.55 3.69
N PHE A 813 11.12 21.26 3.52
CA PHE A 813 11.72 20.43 4.57
C PHE A 813 13.09 20.96 4.99
N PHE A 814 13.96 21.34 4.04
CA PHE A 814 15.26 21.92 4.39
C PHE A 814 15.11 23.24 5.15
N LEU A 815 14.16 24.08 4.75
CA LEU A 815 13.84 25.32 5.43
C LEU A 815 13.36 25.05 6.87
N ASP A 816 12.46 24.08 7.06
CA ASP A 816 11.83 23.80 8.35
C ASP A 816 12.65 22.91 9.30
N TYR A 817 13.19 21.78 8.84
CA TYR A 817 13.76 20.69 9.66
C TYR A 817 15.20 20.30 9.31
N GLY A 818 15.66 20.57 8.08
CA GLY A 818 17.01 20.22 7.64
C GLY A 818 18.06 21.15 8.23
N PHE A 819 18.34 22.24 7.53
CA PHE A 819 19.42 23.17 7.88
C PHE A 819 19.04 24.65 7.75
N GLY A 820 17.77 24.99 7.50
CA GLY A 820 17.32 26.37 7.30
C GLY A 820 18.08 27.13 6.23
N LEU A 821 18.08 28.47 6.35
CA LEU A 821 19.01 29.33 5.60
C LEU A 821 20.23 29.59 6.47
N PHE A 822 21.45 29.49 5.96
CA PHE A 822 22.65 29.66 6.80
C PHE A 822 22.98 31.14 7.07
N ASP A 823 23.44 31.46 8.29
CA ASP A 823 23.99 32.78 8.62
C ASP A 823 25.48 32.84 8.29
N VAL A 824 25.86 33.73 7.37
CA VAL A 824 27.29 33.88 6.96
C VAL A 824 28.17 34.47 8.07
N ASN A 825 27.58 35.10 9.08
CA ASN A 825 28.29 35.69 10.19
C ASN A 825 28.44 34.73 11.39
N ASP A 826 27.89 33.51 11.32
CA ASP A 826 28.13 32.48 12.33
C ASP A 826 29.44 31.72 12.04
N PRO A 827 30.50 31.92 12.85
CA PRO A 827 31.78 31.23 12.65
C PRO A 827 31.71 29.71 12.92
N THR A 828 30.63 29.22 13.53
CA THR A 828 30.40 27.78 13.75
C THR A 828 29.62 27.12 12.62
N GLY A 829 28.95 27.91 11.77
CA GLY A 829 28.11 27.43 10.67
C GLY A 829 26.89 26.61 11.09
N ASN A 830 26.58 26.55 12.38
CA ASN A 830 25.49 25.75 12.96
C ASN A 830 24.22 26.57 13.20
N THR A 831 24.32 27.90 13.11
CA THR A 831 23.19 28.81 13.24
C THR A 831 22.58 29.03 11.89
N THR A 832 21.31 28.65 11.83
CA THR A 832 20.52 28.67 10.63
C THR A 832 19.27 29.47 10.91
N TYR A 833 18.90 30.36 9.99
CA TYR A 833 17.59 30.98 9.91
C TYR A 833 16.58 29.88 9.58
N THR A 834 16.15 29.18 10.62
CA THR A 834 15.13 28.15 10.54
C THR A 834 13.86 28.61 11.23
N PRO A 835 12.69 28.15 10.76
CA PRO A 835 11.50 28.06 11.56
C PRO A 835 11.51 26.91 12.59
N THR A 836 12.55 26.08 12.72
CA THR A 836 12.58 25.02 13.76
C THR A 836 12.63 25.63 15.16
N SER A 837 11.53 25.48 15.90
CA SER A 837 11.14 26.21 17.13
C SER A 837 10.74 27.68 16.96
N GLY A 838 10.76 28.20 15.73
CA GLY A 838 10.35 29.57 15.37
C GLY A 838 8.85 29.73 15.08
N VAL A 839 8.44 30.97 14.84
CA VAL A 839 7.02 31.38 14.71
C VAL A 839 6.32 30.95 13.41
N ASN A 840 7.00 30.30 12.46
CA ASN A 840 6.49 30.06 11.08
C ASN A 840 6.72 28.63 10.52
N SER A 841 6.78 27.58 11.35
CA SER A 841 6.97 26.19 10.86
C SER A 841 5.76 25.65 10.09
N PHE A 842 6.00 24.96 8.97
CA PHE A 842 4.98 24.36 8.09
C PHE A 842 4.72 22.88 8.41
N PHE A 843 5.76 22.12 8.72
CA PHE A 843 5.70 20.69 8.99
C PHE A 843 5.44 20.37 10.47
N SER A 844 4.72 19.27 10.72
CA SER A 844 4.54 18.74 12.07
C SER A 844 5.86 18.19 12.64
N PRO A 845 6.15 18.40 13.93
CA PRO A 845 7.35 17.83 14.57
C PRO A 845 7.34 16.31 14.72
N GLN A 846 6.16 15.69 14.67
CA GLN A 846 6.03 14.25 14.83
C GLN A 846 5.92 13.51 13.50
N TYR A 847 5.36 14.15 12.47
CA TYR A 847 4.93 13.48 11.24
C TYR A 847 5.32 14.30 10.01
N SER A 848 6.02 13.68 9.07
CA SER A 848 6.13 14.18 7.70
C SER A 848 4.82 13.91 6.94
N SER A 849 4.25 12.73 7.18
CA SER A 849 2.92 12.31 6.72
C SER A 849 2.23 11.44 7.76
N LEU A 850 0.92 11.61 7.93
CA LEU A 850 0.08 10.82 8.82
C LEU A 850 -1.18 10.36 8.07
N TYR A 851 -1.08 9.21 7.41
CA TYR A 851 -2.16 8.67 6.60
C TYR A 851 -3.25 8.02 7.46
N ALA A 852 -4.43 8.64 7.54
CA ALA A 852 -5.54 8.10 8.33
C ALA A 852 -6.79 7.85 7.49
N TRP A 853 -7.52 6.78 7.84
CA TRP A 853 -8.80 6.46 7.23
C TRP A 853 -9.91 7.39 7.71
N ARG A 854 -10.71 7.91 6.78
CA ARG A 854 -11.83 8.83 7.03
C ARG A 854 -13.05 8.46 6.18
N SER A 855 -14.25 8.74 6.70
CA SER A 855 -15.53 8.44 6.04
C SER A 855 -16.02 9.61 5.15
N MET A 856 -15.26 9.95 4.12
CA MET A 856 -15.50 11.16 3.30
C MET A 856 -15.75 10.91 1.81
N GLY A 857 -15.49 9.71 1.30
CA GLY A 857 -15.64 9.41 -0.13
C GLY A 857 -17.11 9.27 -0.58
N PHE A 858 -17.33 9.52 -1.86
CA PHE A 858 -18.62 9.34 -2.55
C PHE A 858 -18.39 8.73 -3.94
N SER A 859 -19.40 8.07 -4.48
CA SER A 859 -19.38 7.58 -5.87
C SER A 859 -20.78 7.56 -6.46
N HIS A 860 -20.88 7.92 -7.74
CA HIS A 860 -22.14 7.96 -8.46
C HIS A 860 -22.04 7.18 -9.77
N TYR A 861 -22.84 6.11 -9.86
CA TYR A 861 -22.98 5.33 -11.07
C TYR A 861 -24.42 5.38 -11.56
N HIS A 862 -24.59 5.66 -12.85
CA HIS A 862 -25.86 5.66 -13.54
C HIS A 862 -25.73 4.89 -14.85
N ALA A 863 -26.67 4.01 -15.13
CA ALA A 863 -26.76 3.38 -16.45
C ALA A 863 -28.20 3.25 -16.92
N GLY A 864 -28.40 3.46 -18.22
CA GLY A 864 -29.63 3.21 -18.93
C GLY A 864 -29.43 2.12 -19.98
N GLN A 865 -30.39 1.22 -20.11
CA GLN A 865 -30.42 0.20 -21.15
C GLN A 865 -31.74 0.28 -21.92
N ILE A 866 -31.67 0.17 -23.24
CA ILE A 866 -32.83 0.05 -24.12
C ILE A 866 -32.68 -1.25 -24.89
N THR A 867 -33.69 -2.12 -24.79
CA THR A 867 -33.77 -3.38 -25.53
C THR A 867 -35.05 -3.40 -26.36
N LEU A 868 -34.92 -3.53 -27.67
CA LEU A 868 -36.04 -3.73 -28.59
C LEU A 868 -35.93 -5.12 -29.21
N ARG A 869 -36.98 -5.93 -29.06
CA ARG A 869 -37.04 -7.29 -29.63
C ARG A 869 -38.21 -7.36 -30.60
N LYS A 870 -38.00 -7.94 -31.78
CA LYS A 870 -39.04 -8.20 -32.78
C LYS A 870 -38.96 -9.65 -33.23
N ARG A 871 -40.07 -10.38 -33.09
CA ARG A 871 -40.22 -11.70 -33.71
C ARG A 871 -40.74 -11.52 -35.14
N MET A 872 -39.91 -11.89 -36.11
CA MET A 872 -40.26 -11.89 -37.53
C MET A 872 -40.90 -13.24 -37.91
N SER A 873 -41.26 -13.42 -39.18
CA SER A 873 -41.73 -14.71 -39.68
C SER A 873 -40.58 -15.73 -39.78
N HIS A 874 -40.92 -17.03 -39.88
CA HIS A 874 -39.98 -18.13 -40.11
C HIS A 874 -38.87 -18.30 -39.07
N GLY A 875 -39.13 -17.96 -37.79
CA GLY A 875 -38.20 -18.18 -36.69
C GLY A 875 -37.09 -17.12 -36.57
N VAL A 876 -37.08 -16.09 -37.42
CA VAL A 876 -36.12 -14.99 -37.34
C VAL A 876 -36.49 -14.03 -36.22
N ARG A 877 -35.49 -13.64 -35.41
CA ARG A 877 -35.64 -12.66 -34.31
C ARG A 877 -34.63 -11.54 -34.48
N PHE A 878 -35.10 -10.30 -34.38
CA PHE A 878 -34.25 -9.10 -34.34
C PHE A 878 -34.20 -8.57 -32.91
N ASP A 879 -33.00 -8.38 -32.37
CA ASP A 879 -32.78 -7.79 -31.06
C ASP A 879 -31.82 -6.58 -31.21
N PHE A 880 -32.26 -5.42 -30.77
CA PHE A 880 -31.44 -4.21 -30.63
C PHE A 880 -31.24 -3.94 -29.13
N ASN A 881 -29.99 -3.74 -28.72
CA ASN A 881 -29.63 -3.40 -27.34
C ASN A 881 -28.72 -2.17 -27.36
N TYR A 882 -29.04 -1.17 -26.55
CA TYR A 882 -28.22 0.01 -26.35
C TYR A 882 -28.04 0.25 -24.86
N THR A 883 -26.79 0.45 -24.42
CA THR A 883 -26.47 0.74 -23.02
C THR A 883 -25.66 2.03 -22.98
N PHE A 884 -26.06 2.95 -22.11
CA PHE A 884 -25.31 4.16 -21.79
C PHE A 884 -25.02 4.15 -20.29
N SER A 885 -23.76 4.34 -19.91
CA SER A 885 -23.34 4.39 -18.51
C SER A 885 -22.43 5.60 -18.26
N ARG A 886 -22.56 6.19 -17.07
CA ARG A 886 -21.71 7.26 -16.56
C ARG A 886 -21.33 6.95 -15.12
N SER A 887 -20.04 7.04 -14.82
CA SER A 887 -19.46 6.93 -13.48
C SER A 887 -18.69 8.20 -13.14
N ILE A 888 -18.79 8.66 -11.89
CA ILE A 888 -17.92 9.68 -11.28
C ILE A 888 -17.47 9.16 -9.92
#